data_AF-A0A951KM66-F1
#
_entry.id   AF-A0A951KM66-F1
#
_cell.length_a   1.000
_cell.length_b   1.000
_cell.length_c   1.000
_cell.angle_alpha   90.00
_cell.angle_beta   90.00
_cell.angle_gamma   90.00
#
_symmetry.space_group_name_H-M   'P 1'
#
loop_
_entity.id
_entity.type
_entity.pdbx_description
1 polymer ?
#
loop_
_entity_poly.entity_id
_entity_poly.type
_entity_poly.pdbx_seq_one_letter_code
_entity_poly.pdbx_strand_id
1 'polypeptide(L)'
;MHRFLILSLLLALLAACGPNTPELPPTAGTTTTPLPASPNAVAAPATSTPNIPAPDVTPTTVASAPITPPPAAPQAAVIYQLPNDGSVQVIDTASGVGLALVDPTQPEQRIPWSAAPNGQTIALVSGRWDEKSGQIERASLWTVDVNGANPRKLLDLVTAPVDPQFADLLQTLTGERFQTLAWTPDSSTIVVASAHEGQPDLYAVAVDSSGIRRLTETPELEFQAAISPDGSAVAYGSASTFGTGGGWNNPQAWTQPLIGGERSGMIGAQPDAALAAVEVAGWVGTSVIALSYDQIANAATLWVGGQNVEPRVLHQSVGTIHWDLRQDLLVFVGSQQADQSVGSYLWSWRDGEATPTQLTAVEAVTQIALSPAGSEVALCTGADQQSLKIWNAELRDMGTAACDHMVWSAGGQIVTSGATSDATAHIVDLASAQAEQLPTGALPVGWNGATFYFFALRADGAGWQLYARAAGSDTALGNPVAGLPTNPRLITSDTPLPTPQPTSTPIPTVEPTSAPDPQPSPEPTPPPSAGLEDLRGQLASLIDGWAGEHAVSVTDLQTGQTIAVNGDSPKLAACTVKIAIMIAVAQDIEAGRYSENDVASLVQAAMGPSYTPPARELLHIVGDGDIGAGIRRVNEIMWSLGATKSILTHPPGYYWEEYGYASSHGTSENRLTTDDLNTILNKLYRGEALSPWATDYVLNSMTIAPDWMDVPLSSALPADAKLYHKIGQLYEPENTWNDAGIVVFERGGQRYAYVISYLGSYGATWQDSYTHETTLANVAWQHFSATYQ
;
A
#
# COMPACT_ATOMS: atom_id res chain seq x y z
N MET A 1 -46.02 0.10 24.93
CA MET A 1 -46.28 -0.02 26.38
C MET A 1 -45.19 0.78 27.11
N HIS A 2 -45.61 1.79 27.89
CA HIS A 2 -44.97 2.49 29.04
C HIS A 2 -43.49 2.92 28.93
N ARG A 3 -43.15 4.20 28.64
CA ARG A 3 -43.14 5.48 29.46
C ARG A 3 -42.00 5.50 30.53
N PHE A 4 -41.22 6.56 30.80
CA PHE A 4 -41.48 7.97 31.18
C PHE A 4 -40.14 8.80 31.07
N LEU A 5 -40.04 10.03 30.51
CA LEU A 5 -40.33 11.41 31.03
C LEU A 5 -39.15 12.02 31.85
N ILE A 6 -38.70 13.29 31.70
CA ILE A 6 -39.34 14.56 32.15
C ILE A 6 -38.57 15.85 31.68
N LEU A 7 -39.35 16.84 31.18
CA LEU A 7 -39.36 18.35 31.21
C LEU A 7 -38.09 19.24 31.07
N SER A 8 -38.12 20.55 30.72
CA SER A 8 -38.99 21.53 29.98
C SER A 8 -38.60 22.98 30.41
N LEU A 9 -38.90 23.97 29.52
CA LEU A 9 -39.09 25.46 29.64
C LEU A 9 -38.01 26.35 28.99
N LEU A 10 -38.24 27.05 27.86
CA LEU A 10 -39.10 28.24 27.49
C LEU A 10 -38.60 29.60 28.07
N LEU A 11 -38.01 30.50 27.25
CA LEU A 11 -38.56 31.59 26.38
C LEU A 11 -38.42 33.00 27.05
N ALA A 12 -37.52 33.88 26.61
CA ALA A 12 -37.65 34.93 25.57
C ALA A 12 -38.29 36.26 26.01
N LEU A 13 -37.60 37.40 25.74
CA LEU A 13 -38.20 38.66 25.26
C LEU A 13 -37.16 39.69 24.76
N LEU A 14 -37.60 40.49 23.79
CA LEU A 14 -36.90 41.36 22.82
C LEU A 14 -37.16 42.86 23.09
N ALA A 15 -36.21 43.70 22.64
CA ALA A 15 -36.33 45.05 22.02
C ALA A 15 -36.82 46.26 22.88
N ALA A 16 -36.48 47.56 22.70
CA ALA A 16 -35.79 48.36 21.68
C ALA A 16 -35.41 49.79 22.19
N CYS A 17 -34.52 50.52 21.45
CA CYS A 17 -34.29 51.99 21.33
C CYS A 17 -33.85 52.81 22.58
N GLY A 18 -32.88 53.75 22.57
CA GLY A 18 -32.09 54.49 21.58
C GLY A 18 -31.15 55.50 22.32
N PRO A 19 -30.58 56.56 21.69
CA PRO A 19 -29.14 56.73 21.41
C PRO A 19 -28.40 57.78 22.29
N ASN A 20 -27.06 57.88 22.17
CA ASN A 20 -26.30 59.15 22.14
C ASN A 20 -24.78 58.94 21.89
N THR A 21 -24.24 59.72 20.94
CA THR A 21 -22.82 60.14 20.81
C THR A 21 -22.82 61.68 20.76
N PRO A 22 -21.72 62.40 21.09
CA PRO A 22 -20.82 62.85 20.00
C PRO A 22 -19.32 63.12 20.35
N GLU A 23 -18.50 62.99 19.30
CA GLU A 23 -17.36 63.84 18.83
C GLU A 23 -15.95 63.92 19.50
N LEU A 24 -14.98 64.22 18.60
CA LEU A 24 -13.50 64.05 18.51
C LEU A 24 -12.68 65.37 18.80
N PRO A 25 -11.41 65.61 18.36
CA PRO A 25 -10.05 65.02 18.59
C PRO A 25 -9.00 66.16 18.97
N PRO A 26 -7.73 66.23 18.47
CA PRO A 26 -6.48 65.42 18.58
C PRO A 26 -5.27 66.21 19.20
N THR A 27 -4.06 65.62 19.36
CA THR A 27 -2.75 66.25 19.01
C THR A 27 -1.52 65.33 19.18
N ALA A 28 -0.47 65.68 18.42
CA ALA A 28 0.73 64.93 18.03
C ALA A 28 1.91 64.93 19.02
N GLY A 29 2.95 64.13 18.72
CA GLY A 29 4.29 64.31 19.30
C GLY A 29 5.32 63.23 18.95
N THR A 30 6.06 63.42 17.85
CA THR A 30 7.33 62.77 17.50
C THR A 30 8.47 63.13 18.48
N THR A 31 9.42 62.23 18.75
CA THR A 31 10.86 62.58 18.88
C THR A 31 11.77 61.35 18.89
N THR A 32 12.93 61.55 18.27
CA THR A 32 14.01 60.62 17.93
C THR A 32 15.26 60.83 18.80
N THR A 33 16.05 59.76 19.00
CA THR A 33 17.54 59.68 19.19
C THR A 33 18.21 60.28 20.46
N PRO A 34 19.50 59.98 20.77
CA PRO A 34 20.40 58.83 20.45
C PRO A 34 21.24 58.28 21.66
N LEU A 35 22.00 57.21 21.40
CA LEU A 35 23.17 56.70 22.17
C LEU A 35 24.34 57.72 22.25
N PRO A 36 25.18 57.64 23.30
CA PRO A 36 26.58 58.09 23.22
C PRO A 36 27.60 56.97 23.51
N ALA A 37 28.81 57.21 23.00
CA ALA A 37 29.96 56.32 22.89
C ALA A 37 30.80 56.15 24.19
N SER A 38 31.66 55.11 24.15
CA SER A 38 32.80 54.81 25.05
C SER A 38 33.78 56.00 25.19
N PRO A 39 34.57 56.09 26.29
CA PRO A 39 35.89 55.42 26.34
C PRO A 39 36.37 55.00 27.76
N ASN A 40 37.27 54.01 27.85
CA ASN A 40 38.56 54.12 28.55
C ASN A 40 39.29 52.77 28.65
N ALA A 41 40.51 52.75 28.13
CA ALA A 41 41.53 51.74 28.37
C ALA A 41 42.49 52.24 29.45
N VAL A 42 42.82 51.42 30.46
CA VAL A 42 44.10 51.53 31.22
C VAL A 42 44.55 50.16 31.75
N ALA A 43 45.75 49.80 31.32
CA ALA A 43 46.84 48.96 31.87
C ALA A 43 46.66 48.05 33.10
N ALA A 44 47.27 46.86 32.97
CA ALA A 44 47.63 45.89 34.01
C ALA A 44 48.77 46.38 34.93
N PRO A 45 49.02 45.65 36.04
CA PRO A 45 50.31 44.95 36.12
C PRO A 45 50.21 43.52 36.68
N ALA A 46 51.10 42.66 36.19
CA ALA A 46 51.36 41.31 36.66
C ALA A 46 52.62 41.24 37.54
N THR A 47 52.70 40.20 38.40
CA THR A 47 53.88 39.36 38.77
C THR A 47 53.62 38.76 40.17
N SER A 48 53.78 37.46 40.41
CA SER A 48 55.02 36.69 40.26
C SER A 48 54.77 35.17 40.34
N THR A 49 55.43 34.45 39.42
CA THR A 49 55.68 33.00 39.40
C THR A 49 57.02 32.68 40.08
N PRO A 50 57.25 31.43 40.54
CA PRO A 50 58.40 30.65 40.03
C PRO A 50 58.12 29.11 40.04
N ASN A 51 58.76 28.19 39.30
CA ASN A 51 60.01 28.17 38.53
C ASN A 51 60.20 26.77 37.84
N ILE A 52 60.85 26.71 36.66
CA ILE A 52 62.09 25.93 36.28
C ILE A 52 61.86 24.72 35.32
N PRO A 53 62.75 24.39 34.35
CA PRO A 53 63.63 25.19 33.45
C PRO A 53 63.53 24.75 31.94
N ALA A 54 64.22 25.49 31.05
CA ALA A 54 64.35 25.20 29.60
C ALA A 54 65.39 24.10 29.27
N PRO A 55 65.35 23.50 28.06
CA PRO A 55 66.36 23.92 27.08
C PRO A 55 65.96 23.88 25.57
N ASP A 56 66.81 24.60 24.83
CA ASP A 56 67.26 24.47 23.44
C ASP A 56 66.36 24.74 22.22
N VAL A 57 66.89 25.68 21.41
CA VAL A 57 66.36 26.17 20.15
C VAL A 57 67.12 25.50 19.01
N THR A 58 66.39 24.76 18.17
CA THR A 58 66.74 24.53 16.76
C THR A 58 65.60 25.02 15.90
N PRO A 59 65.85 25.62 14.72
CA PRO A 59 64.78 26.22 13.92
C PRO A 59 63.99 25.12 13.19
N THR A 60 62.83 24.76 13.72
CA THR A 60 61.86 23.92 13.02
C THR A 60 60.97 24.82 12.18
N THR A 61 60.97 24.59 10.87
CA THR A 61 60.03 25.11 9.90
C THR A 61 58.59 25.04 10.44
N VAL A 62 57.91 26.18 10.49
CA VAL A 62 56.47 26.23 10.74
C VAL A 62 55.79 25.50 9.58
N ALA A 63 55.40 24.25 9.81
CA ALA A 63 54.46 23.57 8.95
C ALA A 63 53.11 24.29 9.10
N SER A 64 52.65 24.90 8.00
CA SER A 64 51.27 25.32 7.83
C SER A 64 50.36 24.19 8.33
N ALA A 65 49.42 24.50 9.23
CA ALA A 65 48.37 23.57 9.57
C ALA A 65 47.74 23.03 8.27
N PRO A 66 47.48 21.72 8.14
CA PRO A 66 46.76 21.21 6.98
C PRO A 66 45.45 21.98 6.91
N ILE A 67 45.26 22.72 5.82
CA ILE A 67 43.94 23.17 5.43
C ILE A 67 43.17 21.86 5.25
N THR A 68 42.32 21.52 6.21
CA THR A 68 41.37 20.43 6.03
C THR A 68 40.58 20.79 4.77
N PRO A 69 40.64 19.97 3.71
CA PRO A 69 39.82 20.24 2.54
C PRO A 69 38.37 20.32 3.01
N PRO A 70 37.53 21.15 2.36
CA PRO A 70 36.10 21.14 2.64
C PRO A 70 35.63 19.68 2.60
N PRO A 71 34.70 19.27 3.49
CA PRO A 71 34.17 17.91 3.47
C PRO A 71 33.77 17.61 2.03
N ALA A 72 34.22 16.45 1.52
CA ALA A 72 33.82 16.01 0.19
C ALA A 72 32.29 16.08 0.11
N ALA A 73 31.76 16.65 -0.97
CA ALA A 73 30.31 16.72 -1.15
C ALA A 73 29.73 15.30 -0.95
N PRO A 74 28.64 15.14 -0.18
CA PRO A 74 28.03 13.84 0.03
C PRO A 74 27.74 13.21 -1.33
N GLN A 75 27.92 11.89 -1.44
CA GLN A 75 27.61 11.21 -2.70
C GLN A 75 26.12 11.39 -2.99
N ALA A 76 25.79 11.62 -4.27
CA ALA A 76 24.43 11.89 -4.66
C ALA A 76 24.02 11.07 -5.87
N ALA A 77 22.73 10.80 -5.93
CA ALA A 77 22.09 10.17 -7.07
C ALA A 77 20.80 10.93 -7.41
N VAL A 78 20.51 11.02 -8.70
CA VAL A 78 19.23 11.51 -9.19
C VAL A 78 18.37 10.32 -9.55
N ILE A 79 17.23 10.18 -8.87
CA ILE A 79 16.22 9.17 -9.16
C ILE A 79 15.07 9.83 -9.88
N TYR A 80 14.51 9.17 -10.89
CA TYR A 80 13.37 9.67 -11.64
C TYR A 80 12.57 8.53 -12.25
N GLN A 81 11.37 8.84 -12.72
CA GLN A 81 10.53 7.89 -13.44
C GLN A 81 10.41 8.25 -14.91
N LEU A 82 10.38 7.23 -15.75
CA LEU A 82 10.13 7.41 -17.18
C LEU A 82 8.65 7.69 -17.43
N PRO A 83 8.31 8.67 -18.28
CA PRO A 83 6.91 9.10 -18.48
C PRO A 83 6.08 8.12 -19.32
N ASN A 84 6.72 7.24 -20.09
CA ASN A 84 6.05 6.29 -20.97
C ASN A 84 5.59 5.04 -20.20
N ASP A 85 6.45 4.49 -19.33
CA ASP A 85 6.27 3.19 -18.69
C ASP A 85 6.40 3.23 -17.16
N GLY A 86 6.59 4.40 -16.56
CA GLY A 86 6.69 4.56 -15.10
C GLY A 86 7.91 3.90 -14.45
N SER A 87 8.83 3.33 -15.22
CA SER A 87 10.02 2.65 -14.69
C SER A 87 10.93 3.62 -13.93
N VAL A 88 11.50 3.15 -12.83
CA VAL A 88 12.39 3.94 -11.97
C VAL A 88 13.83 3.81 -12.44
N GLN A 89 14.46 4.95 -12.68
CA GLN A 89 15.83 5.10 -13.14
C GLN A 89 16.66 5.84 -12.09
N VAL A 90 17.95 5.53 -12.02
CA VAL A 90 18.91 6.23 -11.16
C VAL A 90 20.14 6.66 -11.96
N ILE A 91 20.59 7.88 -11.74
CA ILE A 91 21.87 8.39 -12.24
C ILE A 91 22.75 8.73 -11.04
N ASP A 92 23.87 8.02 -10.90
CA ASP A 92 24.93 8.38 -9.96
C ASP A 92 25.58 9.68 -10.44
N THR A 93 25.58 10.72 -9.60
CA THR A 93 26.00 12.06 -10.05
C THR A 93 27.52 12.21 -10.15
N ALA A 94 28.30 11.32 -9.55
CA ALA A 94 29.76 11.37 -9.58
C ALA A 94 30.32 10.73 -10.86
N SER A 95 29.76 9.59 -11.26
CA SER A 95 30.15 8.84 -12.46
C SER A 95 29.35 9.22 -13.69
N GLY A 96 28.15 9.78 -13.51
CA GLY A 96 27.19 10.04 -14.60
C GLY A 96 26.59 8.77 -15.20
N VAL A 97 26.84 7.59 -14.60
CA VAL A 97 26.32 6.31 -15.07
C VAL A 97 24.86 6.19 -14.64
N GLY A 98 23.99 5.97 -15.62
CA GLY A 98 22.59 5.65 -15.41
C GLY A 98 22.37 4.15 -15.26
N LEU A 99 21.46 3.76 -14.38
CA LEU A 99 21.04 2.38 -14.18
C LEU A 99 19.51 2.30 -14.04
N ALA A 100 18.94 1.30 -14.69
CA ALA A 100 17.53 0.95 -14.54
C ALA A 100 17.36 0.07 -13.29
N LEU A 101 16.57 0.53 -12.33
CA LEU A 101 16.18 -0.31 -11.18
C LEU A 101 15.05 -1.27 -11.56
N VAL A 102 14.29 -0.92 -12.59
CA VAL A 102 13.18 -1.69 -13.14
C VAL A 102 13.36 -1.76 -14.65
N ASP A 103 13.18 -2.94 -15.23
CA ASP A 103 13.32 -3.18 -16.67
C ASP A 103 12.10 -2.60 -17.43
N PRO A 104 12.28 -1.55 -18.26
CA PRO A 104 11.19 -0.90 -19.00
C PRO A 104 10.61 -1.78 -20.12
N THR A 105 11.23 -2.92 -20.43
CA THR A 105 10.75 -3.86 -21.46
C THR A 105 9.85 -4.94 -20.90
N GLN A 106 9.71 -5.02 -19.57
CA GLN A 106 8.73 -5.89 -18.93
C GLN A 106 7.32 -5.36 -19.19
N PRO A 107 6.31 -6.23 -19.34
CA PRO A 107 4.92 -5.84 -19.67
C PRO A 107 4.18 -5.12 -18.52
N GLU A 108 4.89 -4.65 -17.50
CA GLU A 108 4.39 -4.09 -16.24
C GLU A 108 5.24 -2.83 -15.96
N GLN A 109 4.71 -1.62 -15.75
CA GLN A 109 4.46 -1.12 -14.39
C GLN A 109 4.02 0.38 -14.28
N ARG A 110 3.42 0.77 -13.14
CA ARG A 110 3.47 2.13 -12.56
C ARG A 110 3.68 1.98 -11.05
N ILE A 111 4.79 2.49 -10.51
CA ILE A 111 5.34 2.06 -9.21
C ILE A 111 5.53 3.24 -8.26
N PRO A 112 4.93 3.26 -7.07
CA PRO A 112 5.42 4.13 -6.02
C PRO A 112 6.79 3.68 -5.53
N TRP A 113 7.67 4.64 -5.28
CA TRP A 113 8.99 4.40 -4.68
C TRP A 113 9.28 5.44 -3.60
N SER A 114 10.14 5.09 -2.65
CA SER A 114 10.53 5.96 -1.55
C SER A 114 11.96 5.64 -1.13
N ALA A 115 12.80 6.65 -1.02
CA ALA A 115 14.17 6.50 -0.53
C ALA A 115 14.20 6.35 0.99
N ALA A 116 15.03 5.44 1.48
CA ALA A 116 15.31 5.33 2.90
C ALA A 116 16.01 6.61 3.42
N PRO A 117 15.76 7.02 4.68
CA PRO A 117 16.43 8.19 5.28
C PRO A 117 17.96 8.15 5.23
N ASN A 118 18.57 6.96 5.20
CA ASN A 118 20.03 6.79 5.07
C ASN A 118 20.58 7.16 3.67
N GLY A 119 19.70 7.35 2.67
CA GLY A 119 20.05 7.68 1.29
C GLY A 119 20.78 6.57 0.52
N GLN A 120 20.79 5.33 1.03
CA GLN A 120 21.50 4.19 0.43
C GLN A 120 20.56 3.15 -0.18
N THR A 121 19.33 3.06 0.31
CA THR A 121 18.35 2.05 -0.09
C THR A 121 17.08 2.73 -0.60
N ILE A 122 16.43 2.10 -1.56
CA ILE A 122 15.16 2.53 -2.13
C ILE A 122 14.16 1.41 -1.93
N ALA A 123 12.96 1.76 -1.46
CA ALA A 123 11.80 0.89 -1.51
C ALA A 123 11.01 1.21 -2.76
N LEU A 124 10.54 0.18 -3.46
CA LEU A 124 9.70 0.32 -4.64
C LEU A 124 8.62 -0.77 -4.67
N VAL A 125 7.45 -0.44 -5.18
CA VAL A 125 6.36 -1.40 -5.38
C VAL A 125 6.26 -1.81 -6.85
N SER A 126 6.82 -2.97 -7.17
CA SER A 126 6.73 -3.57 -8.50
C SER A 126 5.34 -4.20 -8.67
N GLY A 127 4.59 -3.91 -9.74
CA GLY A 127 3.28 -4.53 -9.93
C GLY A 127 2.71 -4.54 -11.35
N ARG A 128 1.98 -5.62 -11.67
CA ARG A 128 1.33 -5.86 -12.97
C ARG A 128 0.04 -5.08 -13.08
N TRP A 129 -0.07 -4.20 -14.07
CA TRP A 129 -1.32 -3.52 -14.40
C TRP A 129 -2.06 -4.27 -15.51
N ASP A 130 -3.35 -4.54 -15.31
CA ASP A 130 -4.23 -4.98 -16.39
C ASP A 130 -4.96 -3.80 -17.00
N GLU A 131 -4.62 -3.46 -18.24
CA GLU A 131 -5.27 -2.38 -18.98
C GLU A 131 -6.75 -2.63 -19.27
N LYS A 132 -7.20 -3.90 -19.29
CA LYS A 132 -8.59 -4.25 -19.58
C LYS A 132 -9.50 -4.10 -18.37
N SER A 133 -9.03 -4.49 -17.18
CA SER A 133 -9.79 -4.35 -15.92
C SER A 133 -9.50 -3.04 -15.18
N GLY A 134 -8.39 -2.37 -15.49
CA GLY A 134 -7.90 -1.21 -14.73
C GLY A 134 -7.35 -1.59 -13.35
N GLN A 135 -7.09 -2.87 -13.07
CA GLN A 135 -6.63 -3.31 -11.74
C GLN A 135 -5.14 -3.66 -11.74
N ILE A 136 -4.52 -3.54 -10.56
CA ILE A 136 -3.24 -4.20 -10.30
C ILE A 136 -3.52 -5.69 -10.08
N GLU A 137 -2.95 -6.55 -10.92
CA GLU A 137 -3.10 -8.00 -10.80
C GLU A 137 -2.16 -8.59 -9.73
N ARG A 138 -0.97 -8.00 -9.57
CA ARG A 138 0.06 -8.40 -8.61
C ARG A 138 0.86 -7.16 -8.23
N ALA A 139 1.18 -6.99 -6.95
CA ALA A 139 2.15 -6.01 -6.51
C ALA A 139 3.09 -6.65 -5.50
N SER A 140 4.33 -6.20 -5.43
CA SER A 140 5.30 -6.64 -4.45
C SER A 140 6.14 -5.45 -4.02
N LEU A 141 6.39 -5.34 -2.73
CA LEU A 141 7.35 -4.42 -2.13
C LEU A 141 8.77 -5.00 -2.30
N TRP A 142 9.65 -4.20 -2.88
CA TRP A 142 11.07 -4.49 -3.02
C TRP A 142 11.90 -3.42 -2.32
N THR A 143 13.10 -3.81 -1.91
CA THR A 143 14.20 -2.88 -1.66
C THR A 143 15.33 -3.12 -2.64
N VAL A 144 16.05 -2.06 -2.97
CA VAL A 144 17.24 -2.11 -3.82
C VAL A 144 18.19 -1.01 -3.36
N ASP A 145 19.50 -1.25 -3.43
CA ASP A 145 20.47 -0.21 -3.16
C ASP A 145 20.40 0.87 -4.25
N VAL A 146 20.72 2.11 -3.93
CA VAL A 146 20.66 3.26 -4.87
C VAL A 146 21.51 3.03 -6.13
N ASN A 147 22.56 2.21 -6.03
CA ASN A 147 23.40 1.82 -7.17
C ASN A 147 22.85 0.63 -7.99
N GLY A 148 21.66 0.12 -7.67
CA GLY A 148 21.03 -1.06 -8.29
C GLY A 148 21.44 -2.41 -7.72
N ALA A 149 22.32 -2.45 -6.72
CA ALA A 149 22.75 -3.70 -6.09
C ALA A 149 21.69 -4.24 -5.13
N ASN A 150 21.83 -5.53 -4.80
CA ASN A 150 21.06 -6.21 -3.75
C ASN A 150 19.54 -6.02 -3.83
N PRO A 151 18.87 -6.23 -4.98
CA PRO A 151 17.42 -6.22 -5.03
C PRO A 151 16.85 -7.34 -4.14
N ARG A 152 15.89 -6.99 -3.28
CA ARG A 152 15.25 -7.89 -2.31
C ARG A 152 13.74 -7.69 -2.34
N LYS A 153 12.99 -8.74 -2.64
CA LYS A 153 11.54 -8.75 -2.44
C LYS A 153 11.27 -8.89 -0.94
N LEU A 154 10.50 -7.96 -0.37
CA LEU A 154 10.18 -7.95 1.06
C LEU A 154 8.79 -8.49 1.36
N LEU A 155 7.80 -8.19 0.50
CA LEU A 155 6.41 -8.56 0.72
C LEU A 155 5.66 -8.59 -0.61
N ASP A 156 4.87 -9.63 -0.88
CA ASP A 156 3.84 -9.55 -1.93
C ASP A 156 2.66 -8.74 -1.39
N LEU A 157 2.28 -7.67 -2.07
CA LEU A 157 1.17 -6.81 -1.71
C LEU A 157 -0.10 -7.33 -2.37
N VAL A 158 -1.15 -7.49 -1.56
CA VAL A 158 -2.48 -7.78 -2.07
C VAL A 158 -3.16 -6.44 -2.29
N THR A 159 -3.53 -6.11 -3.52
CA THR A 159 -4.43 -4.99 -3.77
C THR A 159 -5.85 -5.51 -3.58
N ALA A 160 -6.67 -4.77 -2.82
CA ALA A 160 -8.08 -5.11 -2.70
C ALA A 160 -8.69 -5.23 -4.11
N PRO A 161 -9.66 -6.12 -4.35
CA PRO A 161 -10.38 -6.17 -5.62
C PRO A 161 -11.28 -4.93 -5.64
N VAL A 162 -10.77 -3.85 -6.21
CA VAL A 162 -11.52 -2.60 -6.16
C VAL A 162 -12.15 -2.32 -7.51
N ASP A 163 -13.36 -1.78 -7.43
CA ASP A 163 -13.98 -0.93 -8.45
C ASP A 163 -12.92 -0.32 -9.40
N PRO A 164 -13.08 -0.40 -10.73
CA PRO A 164 -12.20 0.25 -11.72
C PRO A 164 -11.80 1.70 -11.40
N GLN A 165 -12.52 2.37 -10.49
CA GLN A 165 -12.20 3.69 -9.94
C GLN A 165 -10.99 3.74 -8.98
N PHE A 166 -10.52 2.62 -8.43
CA PHE A 166 -9.30 2.56 -7.61
C PHE A 166 -8.01 2.53 -8.46
N ALA A 167 -8.16 2.27 -9.75
CA ALA A 167 -7.12 2.45 -10.74
C ALA A 167 -6.60 3.91 -10.73
N ASP A 168 -7.55 4.84 -10.74
CA ASP A 168 -7.33 6.28 -10.64
C ASP A 168 -6.81 6.65 -9.24
N LEU A 169 -7.23 5.90 -8.21
CA LEU A 169 -6.70 6.01 -6.87
C LEU A 169 -5.23 5.60 -6.80
N LEU A 170 -4.74 4.55 -7.45
CA LEU A 170 -3.30 4.26 -7.48
C LEU A 170 -2.53 5.33 -8.26
N GLN A 171 -3.10 5.96 -9.29
CA GLN A 171 -2.50 7.14 -9.93
C GLN A 171 -2.51 8.39 -9.04
N THR A 172 -3.51 8.52 -8.16
CA THR A 172 -3.65 9.65 -7.21
C THR A 172 -2.81 9.41 -5.93
N LEU A 173 -2.74 8.16 -5.45
CA LEU A 173 -1.93 7.63 -4.34
C LEU A 173 -0.45 7.50 -4.71
N THR A 174 -0.10 7.51 -6.00
CA THR A 174 1.29 7.64 -6.46
C THR A 174 1.72 9.09 -6.68
N GLY A 175 0.80 10.05 -6.53
CA GLY A 175 1.15 11.46 -6.39
C GLY A 175 1.89 11.69 -5.07
N GLU A 176 2.85 12.62 -5.06
CA GLU A 176 3.75 12.90 -3.92
C GLU A 176 3.03 13.20 -2.59
N ARG A 177 1.74 13.56 -2.65
CA ARG A 177 0.89 13.90 -1.49
C ARG A 177 0.32 12.69 -0.73
N PHE A 178 0.41 11.48 -1.28
CA PHE A 178 -0.21 10.30 -0.69
C PHE A 178 0.84 9.20 -0.48
N GLN A 179 1.68 9.33 0.55
CA GLN A 179 2.77 8.38 0.78
C GLN A 179 2.25 6.94 0.96
N THR A 180 2.64 6.07 0.04
CA THR A 180 2.34 4.62 0.05
C THR A 180 3.46 3.79 0.72
N LEU A 181 4.62 4.40 0.96
CA LEU A 181 5.81 3.79 1.57
C LEU A 181 6.42 4.77 2.58
N ALA A 182 6.27 4.47 3.87
CA ALA A 182 6.80 5.29 4.95
C ALA A 182 7.94 4.56 5.67
N TRP A 183 9.13 5.15 5.69
CA TRP A 183 10.29 4.58 6.36
C TRP A 183 10.35 4.99 7.83
N THR A 184 10.81 4.08 8.68
CA THR A 184 11.30 4.48 10.00
C THR A 184 12.58 5.32 9.87
N PRO A 185 12.83 6.26 10.79
CA PRO A 185 14.03 7.12 10.74
C PRO A 185 15.35 6.35 10.71
N ASP A 186 15.39 5.16 11.33
CA ASP A 186 16.54 4.26 11.35
C ASP A 186 16.70 3.42 10.06
N SER A 187 15.81 3.59 9.09
CA SER A 187 15.79 2.84 7.83
C SER A 187 15.62 1.32 7.99
N SER A 188 15.15 0.83 9.15
CA SER A 188 15.03 -0.61 9.41
C SER A 188 13.66 -1.19 9.04
N THR A 189 12.63 -0.35 8.93
CA THR A 189 11.24 -0.77 8.73
C THR A 189 10.54 0.12 7.69
N ILE A 190 9.70 -0.49 6.87
CA ILE A 190 8.83 0.18 5.92
C ILE A 190 7.38 -0.07 6.33
N VAL A 191 6.57 0.98 6.40
CA VAL A 191 5.11 0.86 6.52
C VAL A 191 4.47 1.03 5.15
N VAL A 192 3.64 0.06 4.79
CA VAL A 192 2.96 -0.03 3.48
C VAL A 192 1.50 -0.44 3.69
N ALA A 193 0.61 0.02 2.82
CA ALA A 193 -0.78 -0.46 2.79
C ALA A 193 -0.90 -1.74 1.95
N SER A 194 -1.59 -2.76 2.47
CA SER A 194 -1.84 -4.03 1.77
C SER A 194 -3.19 -4.61 2.19
N ALA A 195 -3.88 -5.30 1.30
CA ALA A 195 -5.23 -5.83 1.50
C ALA A 195 -5.26 -7.36 1.66
N HIS A 196 -4.30 -7.95 2.39
CA HIS A 196 -4.22 -9.40 2.59
C HIS A 196 -5.51 -10.02 3.15
N GLU A 197 -6.33 -9.24 3.86
CA GLU A 197 -7.59 -9.67 4.46
C GLU A 197 -8.84 -9.09 3.80
N GLY A 198 -8.71 -8.47 2.61
CA GLY A 198 -9.84 -8.01 1.79
C GLY A 198 -10.00 -6.48 1.73
N GLN A 199 -9.58 -5.76 2.77
CA GLN A 199 -9.49 -4.29 2.80
C GLN A 199 -8.04 -3.84 3.07
N PRO A 200 -7.60 -2.66 2.57
CA PRO A 200 -6.24 -2.17 2.82
C PRO A 200 -6.01 -1.82 4.28
N ASP A 201 -5.13 -2.59 4.92
CA ASP A 201 -4.54 -2.31 6.23
C ASP A 201 -3.08 -1.88 6.10
N LEU A 202 -2.54 -1.26 7.15
CA LEU A 202 -1.12 -0.91 7.24
C LEU A 202 -0.30 -2.08 7.78
N TYR A 203 0.85 -2.34 7.15
CA TYR A 203 1.81 -3.37 7.54
C TYR A 203 3.17 -2.73 7.77
N ALA A 204 3.81 -3.07 8.88
CA ALA A 204 5.23 -2.81 9.11
C ALA A 204 6.05 -4.01 8.62
N VAL A 205 6.99 -3.75 7.72
CA VAL A 205 7.84 -4.74 7.05
C VAL A 205 9.29 -4.44 7.39
N ALA A 206 9.97 -5.39 8.02
CA ALA A 206 11.39 -5.26 8.32
C ALA A 206 12.22 -5.40 7.03
N VAL A 207 13.19 -4.51 6.85
CA VAL A 207 14.03 -4.43 5.64
C VAL A 207 15.01 -5.60 5.54
N ASP A 208 15.36 -6.19 6.68
CA ASP A 208 16.16 -7.42 6.75
C ASP A 208 15.33 -8.70 6.52
N SER A 209 14.05 -8.55 6.18
CA SER A 209 13.08 -9.65 5.99
C SER A 209 12.85 -10.51 7.25
N SER A 210 13.25 -10.03 8.44
CA SER A 210 13.08 -10.78 9.70
C SER A 210 11.63 -10.88 10.18
N GLY A 211 10.72 -10.07 9.61
CA GLY A 211 9.30 -10.17 9.92
C GLY A 211 8.43 -9.12 9.25
N ILE A 212 7.15 -9.47 9.13
CA ILE A 212 6.06 -8.60 8.72
C ILE A 212 5.04 -8.58 9.86
N ARG A 213 4.48 -7.40 10.15
CA ARG A 213 3.46 -7.24 11.17
C ARG A 213 2.37 -6.30 10.68
N ARG A 214 1.12 -6.76 10.80
CA ARG A 214 -0.05 -5.92 10.60
C ARG A 214 -0.16 -4.88 11.73
N LEU A 215 -0.38 -3.62 11.36
CA LEU A 215 -0.53 -2.50 12.28
C LEU A 215 -2.00 -2.21 12.56
N THR A 216 -2.84 -2.19 11.53
CA THR A 216 -4.26 -1.86 11.65
C THR A 216 -5.11 -3.09 11.44
N GLU A 217 -6.19 -3.22 12.22
CA GLU A 217 -7.18 -4.30 12.14
C GLU A 217 -8.57 -3.68 12.17
N THR A 218 -8.88 -2.84 11.18
CA THR A 218 -10.13 -2.06 11.18
C THR A 218 -10.97 -2.35 9.93
N PRO A 219 -12.29 -2.05 9.98
CA PRO A 219 -13.15 -2.19 8.80
C PRO A 219 -12.98 -1.01 7.82
N GLU A 220 -12.23 0.02 8.18
CA GLU A 220 -11.94 1.16 7.31
C GLU A 220 -10.78 0.85 6.33
N LEU A 221 -10.63 1.69 5.31
CA LEU A 221 -9.55 1.64 4.33
C LEU A 221 -8.46 2.60 4.79
N GLU A 222 -7.24 2.11 5.06
CA GLU A 222 -6.13 2.96 5.54
C GLU A 222 -5.14 3.39 4.46
N PHE A 223 -4.60 4.60 4.61
CA PHE A 223 -3.70 5.25 3.65
C PHE A 223 -2.83 6.35 4.31
N GLN A 224 -1.87 6.91 3.56
CA GLN A 224 -1.04 8.05 3.99
C GLN A 224 -0.31 7.83 5.33
N ALA A 225 0.40 6.70 5.44
CA ALA A 225 1.21 6.46 6.63
C ALA A 225 2.34 7.50 6.74
N ALA A 226 2.53 8.05 7.94
CA ALA A 226 3.63 8.94 8.28
C ALA A 226 4.24 8.51 9.63
N ILE A 227 5.51 8.13 9.63
CA ILE A 227 6.21 7.69 10.85
C ILE A 227 6.66 8.89 11.68
N SER A 228 6.54 8.77 13.01
CA SER A 228 7.01 9.79 13.93
C SER A 228 8.53 9.96 13.86
N PRO A 229 9.07 11.16 14.15
CA PRO A 229 10.52 11.42 14.05
C PRO A 229 11.38 10.54 14.97
N ASP A 230 10.80 10.02 16.05
CA ASP A 230 11.43 9.08 16.98
C ASP A 230 11.21 7.60 16.60
N GLY A 231 10.46 7.31 15.53
CA GLY A 231 10.15 5.96 15.06
C GLY A 231 9.15 5.17 15.92
N SER A 232 8.56 5.78 16.95
CA SER A 232 7.71 5.08 17.92
C SER A 232 6.25 4.93 17.50
N ALA A 233 5.76 5.74 16.56
CA ALA A 233 4.36 5.80 16.17
C ALA A 233 4.17 6.04 14.67
N VAL A 234 2.95 5.72 14.19
CA VAL A 234 2.49 6.00 12.84
C VAL A 234 1.23 6.87 12.90
N ALA A 235 1.16 7.88 12.04
CA ALA A 235 -0.05 8.62 11.73
C ALA A 235 -0.58 8.17 10.36
N TYR A 236 -1.90 8.12 10.19
CA TYR A 236 -2.50 7.65 8.94
C TYR A 236 -3.91 8.18 8.74
N GLY A 237 -4.34 8.23 7.48
CA GLY A 237 -5.72 8.50 7.10
C GLY A 237 -6.53 7.20 7.05
N SER A 238 -7.83 7.28 7.34
CA SER A 238 -8.78 6.18 7.12
C SER A 238 -10.08 6.69 6.50
N ALA A 239 -10.79 5.83 5.78
CA ALA A 239 -12.12 6.14 5.26
C ALA A 239 -12.98 4.89 5.09
N SER A 240 -14.30 5.03 5.16
CA SER A 240 -15.22 3.89 5.03
C SER A 240 -15.39 3.42 3.58
N THR A 241 -15.30 4.34 2.60
CA THR A 241 -15.19 4.04 1.16
C THR A 241 -14.47 5.18 0.43
N PHE A 242 -13.83 4.88 -0.70
CA PHE A 242 -13.37 5.87 -1.67
C PHE A 242 -14.57 6.19 -2.59
N GLY A 243 -15.17 7.37 -2.49
CA GLY A 243 -16.46 7.65 -3.12
C GLY A 243 -16.37 7.90 -4.63
N THR A 244 -17.41 7.45 -5.34
CA THR A 244 -17.64 7.59 -6.78
C THR A 244 -17.86 9.07 -7.15
N GLY A 245 -16.80 9.82 -7.45
CA GLY A 245 -16.88 11.19 -7.98
C GLY A 245 -17.42 12.27 -7.02
N GLY A 246 -17.68 11.93 -5.75
CA GLY A 246 -18.18 12.84 -4.70
C GLY A 246 -17.24 13.07 -3.51
N GLY A 247 -16.08 12.40 -3.46
CA GLY A 247 -15.14 12.48 -2.34
C GLY A 247 -15.21 11.28 -1.39
N TRP A 248 -14.37 11.31 -0.35
CA TRP A 248 -14.19 10.25 0.63
C TRP A 248 -15.41 10.13 1.55
N ASN A 249 -15.88 8.91 1.85
CA ASN A 249 -16.93 8.75 2.85
C ASN A 249 -16.33 8.60 4.25
N ASN A 250 -16.65 9.57 5.11
CA ASN A 250 -16.19 9.65 6.51
C ASN A 250 -14.64 9.56 6.64
N PRO A 251 -13.88 10.43 5.95
CA PRO A 251 -12.43 10.44 6.08
C PRO A 251 -12.00 10.92 7.48
N GLN A 252 -11.00 10.27 8.05
CA GLN A 252 -10.50 10.50 9.39
C GLN A 252 -8.97 10.42 9.42
N ALA A 253 -8.36 10.99 10.46
CA ALA A 253 -6.94 10.85 10.74
C ALA A 253 -6.73 10.23 12.12
N TRP A 254 -5.77 9.31 12.18
CA TRP A 254 -5.46 8.51 13.36
C TRP A 254 -3.97 8.52 13.64
N THR A 255 -3.64 8.18 14.87
CA THR A 255 -2.29 7.81 15.27
C THR A 255 -2.31 6.48 16.00
N GLN A 256 -1.25 5.69 15.90
CA GLN A 256 -1.10 4.42 16.61
C GLN A 256 0.38 4.15 16.95
N PRO A 257 0.71 3.49 18.09
CA PRO A 257 2.06 3.03 18.35
C PRO A 257 2.53 2.06 17.27
N LEU A 258 3.77 2.23 16.80
CA LEU A 258 4.31 1.38 15.75
C LEU A 258 4.33 -0.06 16.21
N ILE A 259 4.74 -0.35 17.46
CA ILE A 259 4.79 -1.69 18.05
C ILE A 259 3.43 -2.37 18.30
N GLY A 260 2.32 -1.71 17.96
CA GLY A 260 0.96 -2.18 18.25
C GLY A 260 0.40 -1.56 19.54
N GLY A 261 -0.92 -1.38 19.58
CA GLY A 261 -1.61 -0.68 20.67
C GLY A 261 -2.87 0.02 20.18
N GLU A 262 -3.57 0.71 21.08
CA GLU A 262 -4.80 1.44 20.73
C GLU A 262 -4.51 2.65 19.83
N ARG A 263 -5.36 2.85 18.82
CA ARG A 263 -5.34 4.05 17.98
C ARG A 263 -5.96 5.25 18.73
N SER A 264 -5.41 6.43 18.53
CA SER A 264 -5.95 7.70 19.02
C SER A 264 -6.43 8.54 17.83
N GLY A 265 -7.70 8.95 17.87
CA GLY A 265 -8.31 9.75 16.82
C GLY A 265 -7.83 11.19 16.85
N MET A 266 -7.48 11.74 15.69
CA MET A 266 -7.06 13.14 15.53
C MET A 266 -8.14 14.00 14.91
N ILE A 267 -8.82 13.46 13.90
CA ILE A 267 -9.99 14.08 13.31
C ILE A 267 -11.12 13.13 13.67
N GLY A 268 -11.71 13.39 14.83
CA GLY A 268 -12.77 12.55 15.38
C GLY A 268 -14.03 12.68 14.54
N ALA A 269 -14.56 11.54 14.11
CA ALA A 269 -15.91 11.33 13.60
C ALA A 269 -16.87 12.48 13.96
N GLN A 270 -16.96 13.50 13.10
CA GLN A 270 -18.07 14.43 13.12
C GLN A 270 -19.11 13.76 12.24
N PRO A 271 -20.12 13.06 12.80
CA PRO A 271 -21.07 12.28 12.02
C PRO A 271 -21.89 13.15 11.05
N ASP A 272 -21.86 14.47 11.28
CA ASP A 272 -22.63 15.49 10.58
C ASP A 272 -21.76 16.38 9.65
N ALA A 273 -20.43 16.21 9.63
CA ALA A 273 -19.57 16.97 8.72
C ALA A 273 -19.43 16.23 7.39
N ALA A 274 -19.83 16.88 6.29
CA ALA A 274 -19.59 16.39 4.94
C ALA A 274 -18.11 16.58 4.54
N LEU A 275 -17.21 16.00 5.33
CA LEU A 275 -15.78 16.02 5.05
C LEU A 275 -15.54 15.25 3.76
N ALA A 276 -14.97 15.93 2.79
CA ALA A 276 -14.69 15.37 1.50
C ALA A 276 -13.30 14.75 1.40
N ALA A 277 -12.35 15.14 2.26
CA ALA A 277 -10.99 14.59 2.30
C ALA A 277 -10.31 14.88 3.65
N VAL A 278 -9.37 14.01 4.01
CA VAL A 278 -8.39 14.20 5.08
C VAL A 278 -6.98 13.92 4.54
N GLU A 279 -6.00 14.70 4.99
CA GLU A 279 -4.59 14.54 4.66
C GLU A 279 -3.75 14.56 5.94
N VAL A 280 -2.87 13.58 6.11
CA VAL A 280 -1.83 13.60 7.16
C VAL A 280 -0.62 14.35 6.62
N ALA A 281 -0.38 15.58 7.10
CA ALA A 281 0.74 16.41 6.65
C ALA A 281 2.08 15.92 7.20
N GLY A 282 2.08 15.34 8.41
CA GLY A 282 3.26 14.79 9.05
C GLY A 282 3.35 15.16 10.53
N TRP A 283 4.57 15.09 11.07
CA TRP A 283 4.85 15.29 12.48
C TRP A 283 5.65 16.57 12.74
N VAL A 284 5.40 17.19 13.89
CA VAL A 284 6.19 18.26 14.48
C VAL A 284 6.39 17.90 15.94
N GLY A 285 7.62 17.55 16.30
CA GLY A 285 7.89 16.93 17.61
C GLY A 285 7.04 15.67 17.80
N THR A 286 6.25 15.63 18.88
CA THR A 286 5.36 14.51 19.21
C THR A 286 3.91 14.70 18.73
N SER A 287 3.63 15.81 18.06
CA SER A 287 2.31 16.13 17.53
C SER A 287 2.26 15.85 16.04
N VAL A 288 1.07 15.51 15.57
CA VAL A 288 0.80 15.32 14.16
C VAL A 288 -0.07 16.46 13.67
N ILE A 289 0.19 16.86 12.44
CA ILE A 289 -0.58 17.84 11.69
C ILE A 289 -1.44 17.10 10.67
N ALA A 290 -2.73 17.41 10.65
CA ALA A 290 -3.66 16.88 9.67
C ALA A 290 -4.53 17.99 9.08
N LEU A 291 -4.93 17.84 7.83
CA LEU A 291 -5.84 18.75 7.14
C LEU A 291 -7.14 18.03 6.85
N SER A 292 -8.26 18.74 6.95
CA SER A 292 -9.57 18.29 6.47
C SER A 292 -10.20 19.33 5.57
N TYR A 293 -10.96 18.87 4.58
CA TYR A 293 -11.71 19.76 3.68
C TYR A 293 -13.20 19.47 3.74
N ASP A 294 -13.99 20.48 4.08
CA ASP A 294 -15.45 20.47 4.02
C ASP A 294 -15.91 21.10 2.70
N GLN A 295 -16.50 20.27 1.83
CA GLN A 295 -16.99 20.70 0.52
C GLN A 295 -18.22 21.61 0.61
N ILE A 296 -19.10 21.40 1.60
CA ILE A 296 -20.34 22.18 1.74
C ILE A 296 -20.02 23.56 2.29
N ALA A 297 -19.15 23.63 3.29
CA ALA A 297 -18.70 24.89 3.88
C ALA A 297 -17.63 25.60 3.04
N ASN A 298 -17.05 24.93 2.03
CA ASN A 298 -15.87 25.39 1.30
C ASN A 298 -14.76 25.83 2.27
N ALA A 299 -14.44 24.98 3.23
CA ALA A 299 -13.55 25.31 4.33
C ALA A 299 -12.48 24.23 4.53
N ALA A 300 -11.22 24.67 4.59
CA ALA A 300 -10.10 23.85 4.99
C ALA A 300 -9.82 24.07 6.48
N THR A 301 -9.60 22.98 7.21
CA THR A 301 -9.28 23.01 8.65
C THR A 301 -7.96 22.29 8.89
N LEU A 302 -7.08 22.96 9.62
CA LEU A 302 -5.79 22.44 10.05
C LEU A 302 -5.91 21.99 11.51
N TRP A 303 -5.55 20.74 11.77
CA TRP A 303 -5.66 20.07 13.05
C TRP A 303 -4.29 19.76 13.62
N VAL A 304 -4.19 19.80 14.95
CA VAL A 304 -3.06 19.27 15.69
C VAL A 304 -3.56 18.26 16.71
N GLY A 305 -2.90 17.10 16.80
CA GLY A 305 -3.26 16.02 17.71
C GLY A 305 -2.13 15.00 17.84
N GLY A 306 -2.42 13.85 18.43
CA GLY A 306 -1.49 12.71 18.52
C GLY A 306 -1.85 11.73 19.63
N GLN A 307 -1.03 10.69 19.81
CA GLN A 307 -1.25 9.62 20.80
C GLN A 307 -1.49 10.13 22.24
N ASN A 308 -0.83 11.24 22.61
CA ASN A 308 -0.96 11.86 23.93
C ASN A 308 -1.28 13.36 23.83
N VAL A 309 -1.83 13.80 22.70
CA VAL A 309 -2.14 15.20 22.43
C VAL A 309 -3.60 15.29 22.00
N GLU A 310 -4.44 15.85 22.86
CA GLU A 310 -5.85 16.07 22.59
C GLU A 310 -6.03 16.82 21.27
N PRO A 311 -6.85 16.30 20.34
CA PRO A 311 -7.01 16.93 19.05
C PRO A 311 -7.71 18.27 19.15
N ARG A 312 -7.17 19.27 18.44
CA ARG A 312 -7.77 20.60 18.37
C ARG A 312 -7.52 21.25 17.02
N VAL A 313 -8.42 22.15 16.65
CA VAL A 313 -8.26 22.99 15.46
C VAL A 313 -7.13 24.00 15.72
N LEU A 314 -6.12 23.97 14.88
CA LEU A 314 -5.05 24.97 14.84
C LEU A 314 -5.51 26.21 14.06
N HIS A 315 -6.20 25.99 12.93
CA HIS A 315 -6.71 27.04 12.09
C HIS A 315 -7.84 26.55 11.17
N GLN A 316 -8.77 27.43 10.81
CA GLN A 316 -9.81 27.17 9.81
C GLN A 316 -9.86 28.35 8.83
N SER A 317 -9.78 28.03 7.54
CA SER A 317 -9.76 28.97 6.42
C SER A 317 -10.95 28.71 5.50
N VAL A 318 -11.52 29.77 4.92
CA VAL A 318 -12.40 29.65 3.75
C VAL A 318 -11.52 29.37 2.52
N GLY A 319 -11.86 28.36 1.74
CA GLY A 319 -11.06 27.88 0.61
C GLY A 319 -9.90 26.99 1.06
N THR A 320 -8.72 27.19 0.47
CA THR A 320 -7.54 26.34 0.68
C THR A 320 -6.64 26.84 1.80
N ILE A 321 -5.84 25.93 2.36
CA ILE A 321 -4.68 26.23 3.20
C ILE A 321 -3.45 25.75 2.44
N HIS A 322 -2.51 26.66 2.19
CA HIS A 322 -1.20 26.32 1.62
C HIS A 322 -0.22 26.14 2.78
N TRP A 323 0.53 25.06 2.81
CA TRP A 323 1.40 24.74 3.95
C TRP A 323 2.71 24.10 3.48
N ASP A 324 3.75 24.24 4.30
CA ASP A 324 5.01 23.52 4.20
C ASP A 324 5.47 23.15 5.62
N LEU A 325 6.03 21.96 5.75
CA LEU A 325 6.42 21.35 7.01
C LEU A 325 7.87 20.90 6.91
N ARG A 326 8.72 21.38 7.82
CA ARG A 326 10.08 20.87 7.98
C ARG A 326 10.45 20.70 9.44
N GLN A 327 10.89 19.49 9.77
CA GLN A 327 11.35 19.12 11.12
C GLN A 327 10.28 19.42 12.19
N ASP A 328 10.47 20.52 12.92
CA ASP A 328 9.63 20.96 14.04
C ASP A 328 8.92 22.30 13.75
N LEU A 329 8.90 22.73 12.49
CA LEU A 329 8.29 23.97 12.05
C LEU A 329 7.27 23.71 10.95
N LEU A 330 6.02 24.05 11.25
CA LEU A 330 4.96 24.16 10.26
C LEU A 330 4.78 25.64 9.91
N VAL A 331 4.79 25.95 8.61
CA VAL A 331 4.33 27.23 8.09
C VAL A 331 3.10 27.04 7.23
N PHE A 332 2.10 27.91 7.37
CA PHE A 332 0.91 27.85 6.52
C PHE A 332 0.32 29.23 6.24
N VAL A 333 -0.41 29.30 5.13
CA VAL A 333 -1.16 30.46 4.66
C VAL A 333 -2.62 30.08 4.43
N GLY A 334 -3.50 30.95 4.88
CA GLY A 334 -4.95 30.78 4.96
C GLY A 334 -5.65 32.09 5.32
N SER A 335 -6.97 32.08 5.26
CA SER A 335 -7.84 33.22 5.59
C SER A 335 -8.36 33.13 7.03
N GLN A 336 -8.56 34.26 7.71
CA GLN A 336 -9.20 34.24 9.04
C GLN A 336 -10.72 34.13 8.94
N GLN A 337 -11.31 33.16 9.64
CA GLN A 337 -12.77 33.05 9.75
C GLN A 337 -13.42 34.06 10.71
N ALA A 338 -12.68 34.61 11.68
CA ALA A 338 -13.29 35.28 12.84
C ALA A 338 -13.93 36.65 12.55
N ASP A 339 -13.57 37.32 11.45
CA ASP A 339 -14.01 38.71 11.18
C ASP A 339 -14.52 38.96 9.76
N GLN A 340 -14.70 37.91 8.94
CA GLN A 340 -14.99 38.03 7.50
C GLN A 340 -13.97 38.87 6.70
N SER A 341 -12.79 39.17 7.24
CA SER A 341 -11.71 39.81 6.49
C SER A 341 -11.04 38.79 5.56
N VAL A 342 -11.19 38.99 4.26
CA VAL A 342 -10.50 38.20 3.25
C VAL A 342 -9.07 38.71 3.15
N GLY A 343 -8.15 38.09 3.89
CA GLY A 343 -6.72 38.39 3.85
C GLY A 343 -5.87 37.15 4.11
N SER A 344 -4.67 37.10 3.52
CA SER A 344 -3.69 36.04 3.75
C SER A 344 -2.88 36.33 5.01
N TYR A 345 -2.79 35.35 5.90
CA TYR A 345 -1.87 35.42 7.05
C TYR A 345 -0.87 34.28 6.95
N LEU A 346 0.33 34.50 7.47
CA LEU A 346 1.33 33.47 7.65
C LEU A 346 1.33 33.05 9.12
N TRP A 347 1.20 31.77 9.38
CA TRP A 347 1.35 31.21 10.72
C TRP A 347 2.60 30.36 10.75
N SER A 348 3.39 30.52 11.81
CA SER A 348 4.42 29.56 12.20
C SER A 348 3.95 28.83 13.44
N TRP A 349 4.04 27.50 13.42
CA TRP A 349 3.78 26.67 14.59
C TRP A 349 5.04 25.92 14.99
N ARG A 350 5.45 26.14 16.24
CA ARG A 350 6.61 25.53 16.91
C ARG A 350 6.25 25.32 18.37
N ASP A 351 6.51 24.13 18.91
CA ASP A 351 6.34 23.79 20.33
C ASP A 351 4.96 24.12 20.95
N GLY A 352 3.87 24.05 20.18
CA GLY A 352 2.52 24.22 20.71
C GLY A 352 1.87 25.58 20.49
N GLU A 353 2.60 26.60 20.01
CA GLU A 353 2.07 27.94 19.75
C GLU A 353 2.04 28.29 18.27
N ALA A 354 0.92 28.79 17.77
CA ALA A 354 0.78 29.33 16.41
C ALA A 354 0.76 30.85 16.46
N THR A 355 1.70 31.50 15.78
CA THR A 355 1.80 32.96 15.74
C THR A 355 1.34 33.50 14.39
N PRO A 356 0.16 34.17 14.31
CA PRO A 356 -0.30 34.78 13.06
C PRO A 356 0.48 36.06 12.74
N THR A 357 0.92 36.19 11.49
CA THR A 357 1.45 37.43 10.91
C THR A 357 0.62 37.78 9.68
N GLN A 358 -0.02 38.95 9.65
CA GLN A 358 -0.80 39.38 8.49
C GLN A 358 0.14 39.72 7.32
N LEU A 359 -0.12 39.16 6.14
CA LEU A 359 0.60 39.48 4.93
C LEU A 359 -0.12 40.63 4.21
N THR A 360 0.32 41.86 4.44
CA THR A 360 -0.26 43.03 3.78
C THR A 360 0.18 43.11 2.31
N ALA A 361 -0.73 43.52 1.42
CA ALA A 361 -0.47 43.65 -0.02
C ALA A 361 -0.03 42.36 -0.75
N VAL A 362 -0.43 41.20 -0.22
CA VAL A 362 -0.22 39.90 -0.87
C VAL A 362 -1.53 39.47 -1.52
N GLU A 363 -1.52 39.31 -2.85
CA GLU A 363 -2.61 38.68 -3.61
C GLU A 363 -2.79 37.22 -3.20
N ALA A 364 -3.75 36.50 -3.79
CA ALA A 364 -3.96 35.09 -3.49
C ALA A 364 -2.65 34.29 -3.60
N VAL A 365 -2.19 33.74 -2.46
CA VAL A 365 -1.04 32.83 -2.39
C VAL A 365 -1.46 31.49 -2.99
N THR A 366 -0.67 30.98 -3.92
CA THR A 366 -0.94 29.73 -4.64
C THR A 366 0.01 28.60 -4.23
N GLN A 367 1.23 28.92 -3.79
CA GLN A 367 2.24 27.97 -3.30
C GLN A 367 3.10 28.60 -2.21
N ILE A 368 3.64 27.79 -1.31
CA ILE A 368 4.65 28.22 -0.34
C ILE A 368 5.80 27.22 -0.25
N ALA A 369 7.00 27.69 0.12
CA ALA A 369 8.15 26.82 0.38
C ALA A 369 9.04 27.40 1.48
N LEU A 370 9.26 26.62 2.54
CA LEU A 370 10.13 26.92 3.67
C LEU A 370 11.59 26.62 3.32
N SER A 371 12.46 27.59 3.59
CA SER A 371 13.91 27.43 3.44
C SER A 371 14.47 26.30 4.32
N PRO A 372 15.61 25.66 3.96
CA PRO A 372 16.19 24.57 4.73
C PRO A 372 16.53 24.95 6.18
N ALA A 373 16.89 26.22 6.43
CA ALA A 373 17.18 26.74 7.75
C ALA A 373 15.92 27.17 8.54
N GLY A 374 14.74 27.16 7.92
CA GLY A 374 13.49 27.58 8.53
C GLY A 374 13.37 29.10 8.77
N SER A 375 14.31 29.90 8.27
CA SER A 375 14.39 31.35 8.51
C SER A 375 13.65 32.20 7.48
N GLU A 376 13.38 31.63 6.31
CA GLU A 376 12.73 32.32 5.18
C GLU A 376 11.61 31.45 4.58
N VAL A 377 10.54 32.10 4.10
CA VAL A 377 9.40 31.47 3.42
C VAL A 377 9.23 32.10 2.06
N ALA A 378 9.28 31.29 1.00
CA ALA A 378 8.92 31.71 -0.34
C ALA A 378 7.40 31.58 -0.54
N LEU A 379 6.81 32.58 -1.18
CA LEU A 379 5.38 32.68 -1.49
C LEU A 379 5.23 32.91 -3.00
N CYS A 380 4.49 32.03 -3.66
CA CYS A 380 4.03 32.25 -5.02
C CYS A 380 2.66 32.93 -4.96
N THR A 381 2.51 34.06 -5.67
CA THR A 381 1.34 34.93 -5.58
C THR A 381 0.77 35.26 -6.95
N GLY A 382 -0.56 35.35 -7.06
CA GLY A 382 -1.26 35.70 -8.30
C GLY A 382 -1.59 34.48 -9.18
N ALA A 383 -2.79 34.44 -9.76
CA ALA A 383 -3.28 33.30 -10.55
C ALA A 383 -2.79 33.29 -12.01
N ASP A 384 -2.68 34.46 -12.65
CA ASP A 384 -2.37 34.59 -14.09
C ASP A 384 -0.98 35.21 -14.37
N GLN A 385 -0.42 35.96 -13.41
CA GLN A 385 0.90 36.60 -13.47
C GLN A 385 1.64 36.32 -12.17
N GLN A 386 2.13 35.08 -12.04
CA GLN A 386 2.78 34.63 -10.82
C GLN A 386 3.97 35.52 -10.45
N SER A 387 4.06 35.88 -9.16
CA SER A 387 5.16 36.63 -8.57
C SER A 387 5.72 35.88 -7.38
N LEU A 388 7.05 35.78 -7.34
CA LEU A 388 7.78 35.23 -6.21
C LEU A 388 7.99 36.32 -5.16
N LYS A 389 7.61 36.04 -3.92
CA LYS A 389 7.89 36.87 -2.77
C LYS A 389 8.60 36.07 -1.69
N ILE A 390 9.53 36.68 -0.97
CA ILE A 390 10.25 36.06 0.14
C ILE A 390 9.89 36.78 1.43
N TRP A 391 9.43 36.03 2.41
CA TRP A 391 9.15 36.51 3.75
C TRP A 391 10.26 36.10 4.71
N ASN A 392 10.80 37.08 5.44
CA ASN A 392 11.73 36.90 6.55
C ASN A 392 11.59 38.05 7.57
N ALA A 393 10.48 38.03 8.32
CA ALA A 393 9.96 39.16 9.12
C ALA A 393 9.42 40.35 8.30
N GLU A 394 10.01 40.65 7.15
CA GLU A 394 9.47 41.57 6.15
C GLU A 394 9.26 40.85 4.81
N LEU A 395 8.34 41.37 3.99
CA LEU A 395 8.03 40.81 2.68
C LEU A 395 8.86 41.51 1.60
N ARG A 396 9.63 40.73 0.84
CA ARG A 396 10.42 41.19 -0.32
C ARG A 396 9.80 40.67 -1.61
N ASP A 397 9.56 41.56 -2.56
CA ASP A 397 9.10 41.20 -3.90
C ASP A 397 10.30 40.90 -4.80
N MET A 398 10.34 39.68 -5.35
CA MET A 398 11.41 39.24 -6.26
C MET A 398 11.02 39.40 -7.73
N GLY A 399 9.80 39.88 -8.03
CA GLY A 399 9.30 40.11 -9.38
C GLY A 399 8.42 38.96 -9.93
N THR A 400 8.08 39.07 -11.21
CA THR A 400 7.28 38.07 -11.94
C THR A 400 8.15 36.83 -12.22
N ALA A 401 7.68 35.68 -11.77
CA ALA A 401 8.35 34.40 -11.98
C ALA A 401 7.31 33.30 -11.97
N ALA A 402 7.44 32.33 -12.87
CA ALA A 402 6.70 31.08 -12.72
C ALA A 402 7.24 30.36 -11.47
N CYS A 403 6.37 30.09 -10.49
CA CYS A 403 6.73 29.60 -9.16
C CYS A 403 5.79 28.50 -8.64
N ASP A 404 5.15 27.77 -9.55
CA ASP A 404 4.41 26.53 -9.23
C ASP A 404 5.28 25.49 -8.54
N HIS A 405 6.59 25.48 -8.85
CA HIS A 405 7.60 24.68 -8.16
C HIS A 405 8.70 25.57 -7.63
N MET A 406 9.11 25.35 -6.38
CA MET A 406 10.14 26.13 -5.68
C MET A 406 11.12 25.20 -4.97
N VAL A 407 12.41 25.29 -5.30
CA VAL A 407 13.46 24.41 -4.74
C VAL A 407 14.61 25.24 -4.16
N TRP A 408 14.82 25.12 -2.85
CA TRP A 408 15.85 25.84 -2.13
C TRP A 408 17.23 25.16 -2.23
N SER A 409 18.27 25.98 -2.33
CA SER A 409 19.64 25.60 -2.02
C SER A 409 19.95 25.83 -0.54
N ALA A 410 21.00 25.19 -0.02
CA ALA A 410 21.54 25.51 1.31
C ALA A 410 22.19 26.91 1.37
N GLY A 411 22.57 27.49 0.23
CA GLY A 411 23.28 28.77 0.13
C GLY A 411 22.40 30.01 -0.01
N GLY A 412 21.07 29.87 0.09
CA GLY A 412 20.13 31.01 -0.03
C GLY A 412 19.75 31.38 -1.47
N GLN A 413 19.98 30.50 -2.43
CA GLN A 413 19.37 30.57 -3.76
C GLN A 413 18.09 29.74 -3.81
N ILE A 414 17.12 30.16 -4.63
CA ILE A 414 15.87 29.43 -4.86
C ILE A 414 15.67 29.25 -6.37
N VAL A 415 15.28 28.05 -6.79
CA VAL A 415 14.90 27.78 -8.17
C VAL A 415 13.38 27.80 -8.26
N THR A 416 12.84 28.55 -9.22
CA THR A 416 11.41 28.59 -9.51
C THR A 416 11.12 28.09 -10.92
N SER A 417 10.02 27.37 -11.10
CA SER A 417 9.53 26.97 -12.42
C SER A 417 8.00 26.94 -12.44
N GLY A 418 7.42 27.01 -13.63
CA GLY A 418 5.97 26.86 -13.80
C GLY A 418 5.53 25.41 -13.96
N ALA A 419 4.22 25.19 -13.91
CA ALA A 419 3.61 23.86 -13.97
C ALA A 419 3.65 23.20 -15.36
N THR A 420 3.94 23.97 -16.41
CA THR A 420 3.91 23.51 -17.80
C THR A 420 5.30 23.40 -18.40
N SER A 421 5.50 22.49 -19.36
CA SER A 421 6.79 22.24 -20.01
C SER A 421 7.32 23.41 -20.85
N ASP A 422 6.51 24.42 -21.13
CA ASP A 422 6.88 25.67 -21.79
C ASP A 422 7.17 26.81 -20.82
N ALA A 423 6.94 26.60 -19.51
CA ALA A 423 7.27 27.58 -18.50
C ALA A 423 8.78 27.80 -18.39
N THR A 424 9.17 29.05 -18.15
CA THR A 424 10.57 29.40 -17.95
C THR A 424 10.94 29.18 -16.49
N ALA A 425 12.02 28.45 -16.24
CA ALA A 425 12.58 28.27 -14.91
C ALA A 425 13.69 29.28 -14.64
N HIS A 426 13.85 29.69 -13.38
CA HIS A 426 14.83 30.68 -12.95
C HIS A 426 15.57 30.21 -11.70
N ILE A 427 16.88 30.43 -11.64
CA ILE A 427 17.64 30.41 -10.39
C ILE A 427 17.69 31.85 -9.88
N VAL A 428 17.07 32.10 -8.73
CA VAL A 428 17.00 33.41 -8.09
C VAL A 428 17.97 33.43 -6.92
N ASP A 429 18.93 34.35 -6.98
CA ASP A 429 19.85 34.64 -5.89
C ASP A 429 19.23 35.69 -4.97
N LEU A 430 18.94 35.31 -3.71
CA LEU A 430 18.20 36.18 -2.79
C LEU A 430 19.02 37.36 -2.26
N ALA A 431 20.35 37.29 -2.32
CA ALA A 431 21.22 38.37 -1.86
C ALA A 431 21.32 39.51 -2.88
N SER A 432 21.41 39.15 -4.16
CA SER A 432 21.54 40.11 -5.28
C SER A 432 20.21 40.44 -5.97
N ALA A 433 19.15 39.68 -5.67
CA ALA A 433 17.87 39.71 -6.38
C ALA A 433 18.02 39.53 -7.92
N GLN A 434 19.10 38.89 -8.35
CA GLN A 434 19.31 38.54 -9.75
C GLN A 434 18.67 37.19 -10.03
N ALA A 435 17.99 37.08 -11.16
CA ALA A 435 17.45 35.84 -11.67
C ALA A 435 18.24 35.42 -12.91
N GLU A 436 18.80 34.21 -12.86
CA GLU A 436 19.38 33.55 -14.03
C GLU A 436 18.32 32.64 -14.67
N GLN A 437 18.09 32.82 -15.97
CA GLN A 437 17.17 31.98 -16.71
C GLN A 437 17.79 30.60 -17.00
N LEU A 438 17.08 29.53 -16.66
CA LEU A 438 17.36 28.18 -17.09
C LEU A 438 16.80 27.93 -18.50
N PRO A 439 17.23 26.87 -19.20
CA PRO A 439 16.60 26.46 -20.45
C PRO A 439 15.06 26.38 -20.30
N THR A 440 14.32 26.82 -21.31
CA THR A 440 12.84 26.75 -21.29
C THR A 440 12.38 25.32 -21.06
N GLY A 441 11.42 25.13 -20.15
CA GLY A 441 10.93 23.81 -19.75
C GLY A 441 11.83 23.06 -18.79
N ALA A 442 12.92 23.66 -18.28
CA ALA A 442 13.77 23.00 -17.31
C ALA A 442 12.98 22.57 -16.07
N LEU A 443 13.17 21.31 -15.67
CA LEU A 443 12.55 20.67 -14.52
C LEU A 443 13.59 20.58 -13.38
N PRO A 444 13.47 21.42 -12.33
CA PRO A 444 14.39 21.39 -11.18
C PRO A 444 14.36 20.05 -10.44
N VAL A 445 15.53 19.54 -10.05
CA VAL A 445 15.63 18.32 -9.22
C VAL A 445 16.09 18.64 -7.80
N GLY A 446 17.20 19.37 -7.63
CA GLY A 446 17.73 19.68 -6.30
C GLY A 446 19.18 20.15 -6.28
N TRP A 447 19.68 20.42 -5.08
CA TRP A 447 21.05 20.91 -4.83
C TRP A 447 21.87 19.90 -4.03
N ASN A 448 23.11 19.64 -4.45
CA ASN A 448 24.13 19.02 -3.61
C ASN A 448 25.30 20.00 -3.46
N GLY A 449 25.42 20.61 -2.29
CA GLY A 449 26.34 21.72 -2.08
C GLY A 449 26.06 22.88 -3.05
N ALA A 450 27.07 23.27 -3.84
CA ALA A 450 26.96 24.35 -4.83
C ALA A 450 26.51 23.87 -6.23
N THR A 451 26.28 22.56 -6.40
CA THR A 451 25.87 21.99 -7.69
C THR A 451 24.35 21.83 -7.73
N PHE A 452 23.73 22.37 -8.78
CA PHE A 452 22.29 22.24 -9.04
C PHE A 452 22.01 21.22 -10.13
N TYR A 453 21.02 20.36 -9.93
CA TYR A 453 20.62 19.33 -10.89
C TYR A 453 19.23 19.65 -11.46
N PHE A 454 19.09 19.55 -12.78
CA PHE A 454 17.82 19.77 -13.49
C PHE A 454 17.76 18.97 -14.79
N PHE A 455 16.55 18.58 -15.20
CA PHE A 455 16.32 18.08 -16.55
C PHE A 455 15.99 19.23 -17.50
N ALA A 456 16.47 19.18 -18.75
CA ALA A 456 16.06 20.11 -19.79
C ALA A 456 16.00 19.43 -21.16
N LEU A 457 15.14 19.94 -22.04
CA LEU A 457 15.08 19.51 -23.43
C LEU A 457 16.40 19.83 -24.13
N ARG A 458 16.96 18.87 -24.85
CA ARG A 458 18.20 19.07 -25.61
C ARG A 458 17.99 20.08 -26.73
N ALA A 459 19.05 20.83 -27.05
CA ALA A 459 19.03 21.84 -28.11
C ALA A 459 18.72 21.27 -29.51
N ASP A 460 19.00 19.98 -29.74
CA ASP A 460 18.66 19.25 -30.97
C ASP A 460 17.23 18.71 -30.99
N GLY A 461 16.45 18.91 -29.92
CA GLY A 461 15.09 18.40 -29.76
C GLY A 461 15.02 16.88 -29.53
N ALA A 462 16.15 16.18 -29.43
CA ALA A 462 16.19 14.72 -29.32
C ALA A 462 16.05 14.23 -27.86
N GLY A 463 15.00 14.68 -27.18
CA GLY A 463 14.67 14.27 -25.81
C GLY A 463 15.27 15.15 -24.70
N TRP A 464 15.06 14.72 -23.47
CA TRP A 464 15.40 15.36 -22.21
C TRP A 464 16.71 14.84 -21.64
N GLN A 465 17.54 15.72 -21.09
CA GLN A 465 18.84 15.37 -20.53
C GLN A 465 18.95 15.90 -19.10
N LEU A 466 19.53 15.11 -18.19
CA LEU A 466 19.93 15.58 -16.87
C LEU A 466 21.21 16.42 -16.98
N TYR A 467 21.20 17.62 -16.39
CA TYR A 467 22.35 18.50 -16.29
C TYR A 467 22.73 18.73 -14.83
N ALA A 468 24.04 18.74 -14.57
CA ALA A 468 24.65 19.29 -13.37
C ALA A 468 25.21 20.68 -13.68
N ARG A 469 24.71 21.70 -12.99
CA ARG A 469 25.18 23.07 -13.07
C ARG A 469 26.10 23.37 -11.91
N ALA A 470 27.34 23.71 -12.22
CA ALA A 470 28.33 24.16 -11.25
C ALA A 470 29.15 25.31 -11.85
N ALA A 471 29.38 26.36 -11.04
CA ALA A 471 30.15 27.55 -11.46
C ALA A 471 29.67 28.18 -12.80
N GLY A 472 28.36 28.15 -13.05
CA GLY A 472 27.74 28.70 -14.26
C GLY A 472 27.89 27.86 -15.54
N SER A 473 28.39 26.62 -15.44
CA SER A 473 28.49 25.68 -16.57
C SER A 473 27.60 24.47 -16.36
N ASP A 474 26.94 24.04 -17.44
CA ASP A 474 26.09 22.85 -17.47
C ASP A 474 26.87 21.65 -18.00
N THR A 475 26.86 20.55 -17.25
CA THR A 475 27.46 19.26 -17.64
C THR A 475 26.36 18.23 -17.77
N ALA A 476 26.21 17.61 -18.95
CA ALA A 476 25.24 16.55 -19.17
C ALA A 476 25.65 15.25 -18.44
N LEU A 477 24.70 14.60 -17.77
CA LEU A 477 24.89 13.35 -17.04
C LEU A 477 23.90 12.29 -17.54
N GLY A 478 24.34 11.03 -17.64
CA GLY A 478 23.50 9.93 -18.10
C GLY A 478 23.08 10.04 -19.58
N ASN A 479 22.20 9.14 -19.99
CA ASN A 479 21.65 9.11 -21.35
C ASN A 479 20.41 10.03 -21.48
N PRO A 480 20.14 10.57 -22.67
CA PRO A 480 18.90 11.29 -22.94
C PRO A 480 17.66 10.40 -22.83
N VAL A 481 16.54 11.01 -22.45
CA VAL A 481 15.23 10.37 -22.25
C VAL A 481 14.23 10.94 -23.26
N ALA A 482 13.41 10.10 -23.89
CA ALA A 482 12.52 10.54 -24.98
C ALA A 482 11.38 11.50 -24.53
N GLY A 483 11.00 11.48 -23.25
CA GLY A 483 9.97 12.34 -22.66
C GLY A 483 10.40 12.99 -21.35
N LEU A 484 9.59 13.93 -20.85
CA LEU A 484 9.84 14.64 -19.59
C LEU A 484 9.78 13.66 -18.41
N PRO A 485 10.87 13.46 -17.65
CA PRO A 485 10.86 12.59 -16.48
C PRO A 485 9.85 13.02 -15.43
N THR A 486 9.22 12.07 -14.75
CA THR A 486 8.27 12.32 -13.67
C THR A 486 8.92 12.08 -12.30
N ASN A 487 8.50 12.86 -11.30
CA ASN A 487 8.96 12.75 -9.90
C ASN A 487 10.49 12.64 -9.75
N PRO A 488 11.30 13.54 -10.34
CA PRO A 488 12.73 13.48 -10.13
C PRO A 488 13.06 13.91 -8.70
N ARG A 489 14.07 13.27 -8.12
CA ARG A 489 14.55 13.52 -6.76
C ARG A 489 16.05 13.40 -6.68
N LEU A 490 16.65 14.29 -5.89
CA LEU A 490 18.04 14.20 -5.49
C LEU A 490 18.11 13.48 -4.13
N ILE A 491 18.91 12.43 -4.06
CA ILE A 491 19.24 11.73 -2.82
C ILE A 491 20.71 11.98 -2.51
N THR A 492 21.02 12.25 -1.25
CA THR A 492 22.39 12.47 -0.76
C THR A 492 22.69 11.49 0.36
N SER A 493 23.90 10.94 0.40
CA SER A 493 24.39 10.11 1.50
C SER A 493 25.76 10.59 2.00
N ASP A 494 25.92 10.59 3.33
CA ASP A 494 27.19 10.91 4.01
C ASP A 494 28.18 9.72 4.01
N THR A 495 27.74 8.55 3.54
CA THR A 495 28.55 7.33 3.43
C THR A 495 28.79 6.99 1.95
N PRO A 496 29.96 6.45 1.56
CA PRO A 496 30.19 6.05 0.18
C PRO A 496 29.17 5.00 -0.28
N LEU A 497 28.51 5.25 -1.41
CA LEU A 497 27.69 4.29 -2.13
C LEU A 497 28.56 3.07 -2.49
N PRO A 498 28.01 1.84 -2.40
CA PRO A 498 28.75 0.65 -2.79
C PRO A 498 29.13 0.73 -4.28
N THR A 499 30.31 0.25 -4.64
CA THR A 499 30.76 0.27 -6.04
C THR A 499 29.99 -0.80 -6.83
N PRO A 500 29.43 -0.50 -8.02
CA PRO A 500 28.72 -1.50 -8.81
C PRO A 500 29.68 -2.61 -9.25
N GLN A 501 29.38 -3.86 -8.89
CA GLN A 501 30.05 -5.04 -9.43
C GLN A 501 29.19 -5.66 -10.55
N PRO A 502 29.76 -5.95 -11.73
CA PRO A 502 29.08 -6.75 -12.73
C PRO A 502 29.00 -8.20 -12.27
N THR A 503 27.80 -8.69 -11.93
CA THR A 503 27.56 -10.10 -11.64
C THR A 503 27.25 -10.85 -12.94
N SER A 504 28.29 -11.46 -13.51
CA SER A 504 28.15 -12.53 -14.49
C SER A 504 28.04 -13.87 -13.75
N THR A 505 26.84 -14.41 -13.60
CA THR A 505 26.66 -15.82 -13.23
C THR A 505 25.67 -16.46 -14.20
N PRO A 506 26.09 -17.46 -15.01
CA PRO A 506 25.17 -18.15 -15.91
C PRO A 506 24.29 -19.14 -15.14
N ILE A 507 23.02 -19.18 -15.50
CA ILE A 507 22.03 -20.16 -15.06
C ILE A 507 22.43 -21.55 -15.60
N PRO A 508 22.47 -22.62 -14.79
CA PRO A 508 22.80 -23.96 -15.28
C PRO A 508 21.66 -24.52 -16.14
N THR A 509 22.03 -25.08 -17.29
CA THR A 509 21.13 -25.79 -18.21
C THR A 509 20.88 -27.20 -17.65
N VAL A 510 19.63 -27.56 -17.42
CA VAL A 510 19.23 -28.93 -17.04
C VAL A 510 18.77 -29.67 -18.30
N GLU A 511 19.37 -30.81 -18.60
CA GLU A 511 18.94 -31.71 -19.69
C GLU A 511 17.65 -32.46 -19.32
N PRO A 512 16.76 -32.73 -20.28
CA PRO A 512 15.48 -33.40 -20.03
C PRO A 512 15.66 -34.90 -19.81
N THR A 513 15.20 -35.41 -18.67
CA THR A 513 15.04 -36.85 -18.43
C THR A 513 13.78 -37.40 -19.09
N SER A 514 13.90 -38.58 -19.72
CA SER A 514 12.85 -39.29 -20.46
C SER A 514 11.66 -39.71 -19.60
N ALA A 515 10.45 -39.63 -20.19
CA ALA A 515 9.17 -40.01 -19.59
C ALA A 515 9.07 -41.52 -19.23
N PRO A 516 8.34 -41.90 -18.17
CA PRO A 516 8.06 -43.29 -17.84
C PRO A 516 6.85 -43.86 -18.62
N ASP A 517 6.88 -45.17 -18.87
CA ASP A 517 5.86 -45.96 -19.61
C ASP A 517 4.50 -46.06 -18.88
N PRO A 518 3.38 -46.27 -19.62
CA PRO A 518 2.03 -46.31 -19.05
C PRO A 518 1.74 -47.61 -18.28
N GLN A 519 1.17 -47.48 -17.08
CA GLN A 519 0.67 -48.60 -16.25
C GLN A 519 -0.75 -49.07 -16.64
N PRO A 520 -1.13 -50.33 -16.32
CA PRO A 520 -2.39 -50.95 -16.76
C PRO A 520 -3.62 -50.50 -15.95
N SER A 521 -4.80 -50.61 -16.58
CA SER A 521 -6.10 -50.15 -16.06
C SER A 521 -6.57 -50.87 -14.77
N PRO A 522 -7.35 -50.20 -13.89
CA PRO A 522 -7.80 -50.76 -12.61
C PRO A 522 -8.93 -51.80 -12.77
N GLU A 523 -9.02 -52.74 -11.81
CA GLU A 523 -10.11 -53.72 -11.67
C GLU A 523 -11.47 -53.07 -11.30
N PRO A 524 -12.62 -53.72 -11.60
CA PRO A 524 -13.94 -53.19 -11.27
C PRO A 524 -14.21 -53.19 -9.76
N THR A 525 -14.76 -52.09 -9.25
CA THR A 525 -15.16 -51.93 -7.84
C THR A 525 -16.35 -52.84 -7.47
N PRO A 526 -16.33 -53.53 -6.31
CA PRO A 526 -17.47 -54.33 -5.85
C PRO A 526 -18.73 -53.49 -5.54
N PRO A 527 -19.94 -54.06 -5.63
CA PRO A 527 -21.19 -53.32 -5.40
C PRO A 527 -21.33 -52.81 -3.94
N PRO A 528 -22.03 -51.69 -3.70
CA PRO A 528 -22.25 -51.12 -2.37
C PRO A 528 -22.94 -52.07 -1.39
N SER A 529 -22.71 -51.88 -0.08
CA SER A 529 -23.48 -52.56 0.96
C SER A 529 -24.96 -52.14 0.92
N ALA A 530 -25.86 -53.02 1.37
CA ALA A 530 -27.30 -52.74 1.37
C ALA A 530 -27.66 -51.45 2.13
N GLY A 531 -26.98 -51.16 3.25
CA GLY A 531 -27.20 -49.92 4.00
C GLY A 531 -26.77 -48.66 3.24
N LEU A 532 -25.67 -48.71 2.49
CA LEU A 532 -25.21 -47.59 1.68
C LEU A 532 -26.16 -47.37 0.48
N GLU A 533 -26.70 -48.44 -0.08
CA GLU A 533 -27.71 -48.36 -1.13
C GLU A 533 -29.04 -47.74 -0.63
N ASP A 534 -29.45 -48.02 0.61
CA ASP A 534 -30.58 -47.35 1.25
C ASP A 534 -30.34 -45.85 1.44
N LEU A 535 -29.11 -45.46 1.81
CA LEU A 535 -28.70 -44.05 1.88
C LEU A 535 -28.80 -43.39 0.49
N ARG A 536 -28.32 -44.07 -0.57
CA ARG A 536 -28.45 -43.57 -1.96
C ARG A 536 -29.91 -43.29 -2.33
N GLY A 537 -30.83 -44.18 -1.96
CA GLY A 537 -32.26 -44.00 -2.18
C GLY A 537 -32.84 -42.78 -1.45
N GLN A 538 -32.40 -42.53 -0.21
CA GLN A 538 -32.83 -41.34 0.55
C GLN A 538 -32.30 -40.05 -0.08
N LEU A 539 -31.02 -40.00 -0.47
CA LEU A 539 -30.42 -38.85 -1.14
C LEU A 539 -31.10 -38.56 -2.48
N ALA A 540 -31.41 -39.60 -3.26
CA ALA A 540 -32.12 -39.47 -4.54
C ALA A 540 -33.52 -38.89 -4.35
N SER A 541 -34.26 -39.38 -3.35
CA SER A 541 -35.61 -38.88 -3.05
C SER A 541 -35.63 -37.41 -2.62
N LEU A 542 -34.55 -36.90 -2.01
CA LEU A 542 -34.43 -35.49 -1.65
C LEU A 542 -34.17 -34.64 -2.90
N ILE A 543 -33.19 -35.05 -3.71
CA ILE A 543 -32.76 -34.30 -4.90
C ILE A 543 -33.86 -34.22 -5.97
N ASP A 544 -34.66 -35.27 -6.17
CA ASP A 544 -35.75 -35.30 -7.16
C ASP A 544 -36.79 -34.18 -6.96
N GLY A 545 -36.89 -33.61 -5.75
CA GLY A 545 -37.82 -32.54 -5.41
C GLY A 545 -37.27 -31.12 -5.55
N TRP A 546 -35.99 -30.96 -5.89
CA TRP A 546 -35.31 -29.66 -5.88
C TRP A 546 -35.23 -29.04 -7.27
N ALA A 547 -35.37 -27.71 -7.32
CA ALA A 547 -35.18 -26.95 -8.55
C ALA A 547 -33.70 -26.67 -8.76
N GLY A 548 -33.23 -26.85 -10.00
CA GLY A 548 -31.83 -26.70 -10.38
C GLY A 548 -31.18 -28.05 -10.70
N GLU A 549 -29.86 -28.04 -10.83
CA GLU A 549 -29.07 -29.24 -11.01
C GLU A 549 -28.31 -29.57 -9.74
N HIS A 550 -28.45 -30.81 -9.25
CA HIS A 550 -27.82 -31.24 -8.01
C HIS A 550 -27.15 -32.61 -8.19
N ALA A 551 -25.96 -32.75 -7.62
CA ALA A 551 -25.23 -34.00 -7.53
C ALA A 551 -24.71 -34.19 -6.10
N VAL A 552 -24.71 -35.44 -5.63
CA VAL A 552 -24.10 -35.82 -4.35
C VAL A 552 -23.41 -37.17 -4.48
N SER A 553 -22.19 -37.28 -3.96
CA SER A 553 -21.49 -38.55 -3.81
C SER A 553 -21.03 -38.73 -2.36
N VAL A 554 -21.15 -39.95 -1.84
CA VAL A 554 -20.76 -40.31 -0.48
C VAL A 554 -19.89 -41.56 -0.52
N THR A 555 -18.71 -41.49 0.12
CA THR A 555 -17.76 -42.60 0.21
C THR A 555 -17.56 -43.00 1.65
N ASP A 556 -17.85 -44.26 1.97
CA ASP A 556 -17.48 -44.86 3.24
C ASP A 556 -15.98 -45.20 3.22
N LEU A 557 -15.19 -44.54 4.07
CA LEU A 557 -13.73 -44.71 4.08
C LEU A 557 -13.26 -45.99 4.78
N GLN A 558 -14.16 -46.74 5.44
CA GLN A 558 -13.84 -48.03 6.06
C GLN A 558 -13.94 -49.15 5.03
N THR A 559 -14.91 -49.06 4.13
CA THR A 559 -15.16 -50.08 3.10
C THR A 559 -14.62 -49.69 1.72
N GLY A 560 -14.37 -48.40 1.50
CA GLY A 560 -14.01 -47.83 0.20
C GLY A 560 -15.17 -47.76 -0.80
N GLN A 561 -16.40 -48.06 -0.36
CA GLN A 561 -17.59 -48.05 -1.22
C GLN A 561 -18.10 -46.62 -1.40
N THR A 562 -18.44 -46.27 -2.64
CA THR A 562 -19.03 -44.98 -3.01
C THR A 562 -20.45 -45.19 -3.54
N ILE A 563 -21.37 -44.34 -3.09
CA ILE A 563 -22.69 -44.14 -3.71
C ILE A 563 -22.76 -42.75 -4.30
N ALA A 564 -23.60 -42.58 -5.32
CA ALA A 564 -23.81 -41.27 -5.94
C ALA A 564 -25.23 -41.11 -6.47
N VAL A 565 -25.67 -39.85 -6.52
CA VAL A 565 -26.84 -39.38 -7.26
C VAL A 565 -26.35 -38.29 -8.21
N ASN A 566 -26.49 -38.52 -9.51
CA ASN A 566 -25.95 -37.67 -10.58
C ASN A 566 -24.43 -37.43 -10.46
N GLY A 567 -23.69 -38.35 -9.84
CA GLY A 567 -22.31 -38.08 -9.41
C GLY A 567 -21.28 -37.92 -10.53
N ASP A 568 -21.60 -38.43 -11.72
CA ASP A 568 -20.80 -38.25 -12.93
C ASP A 568 -21.17 -37.00 -13.74
N SER A 569 -22.22 -36.29 -13.34
CA SER A 569 -22.72 -35.10 -14.00
C SER A 569 -21.84 -33.89 -13.63
N PRO A 570 -21.16 -33.25 -14.59
CA PRO A 570 -20.37 -32.05 -14.30
C PRO A 570 -21.26 -30.89 -13.83
N LYS A 571 -20.78 -30.14 -12.84
CA LYS A 571 -21.41 -28.94 -12.27
C LYS A 571 -20.42 -27.80 -12.25
N LEU A 572 -20.90 -26.56 -12.13
CA LEU A 572 -20.04 -25.40 -11.92
C LEU A 572 -19.16 -25.64 -10.69
N ALA A 573 -17.85 -25.48 -10.85
CA ALA A 573 -16.90 -25.82 -9.79
C ALA A 573 -16.95 -24.85 -8.60
N ALA A 574 -17.24 -23.57 -8.87
CA ALA A 574 -17.10 -22.50 -7.89
C ALA A 574 -15.74 -22.58 -7.15
N CYS A 575 -15.70 -22.31 -5.85
CA CYS A 575 -14.45 -22.36 -5.07
C CYS A 575 -14.01 -23.76 -4.63
N THR A 576 -14.79 -24.83 -4.87
CA THR A 576 -14.39 -26.19 -4.44
C THR A 576 -13.22 -26.73 -5.25
N VAL A 577 -12.96 -26.18 -6.44
CA VAL A 577 -11.78 -26.49 -7.26
C VAL A 577 -10.45 -26.16 -6.57
N LYS A 578 -10.46 -25.28 -5.56
CA LYS A 578 -9.25 -24.93 -4.81
C LYS A 578 -8.66 -26.11 -4.05
N ILE A 579 -9.45 -27.17 -3.76
CA ILE A 579 -8.92 -28.43 -3.23
C ILE A 579 -7.81 -28.97 -4.14
N ALA A 580 -8.03 -28.97 -5.46
CA ALA A 580 -7.04 -29.46 -6.43
C ALA A 580 -5.80 -28.53 -6.53
N ILE A 581 -5.99 -27.22 -6.39
CA ILE A 581 -4.89 -26.25 -6.33
C ILE A 581 -4.00 -26.54 -5.10
N MET A 582 -4.61 -26.82 -3.95
CA MET A 582 -3.86 -27.11 -2.72
C MET A 582 -3.01 -28.37 -2.80
N ILE A 583 -3.44 -29.38 -3.56
CA ILE A 583 -2.63 -30.58 -3.82
C ILE A 583 -1.34 -30.20 -4.56
N ALA A 584 -1.44 -29.33 -5.57
CA ALA A 584 -0.27 -28.87 -6.32
C ALA A 584 0.68 -28.02 -5.45
N VAL A 585 0.12 -27.14 -4.61
CA VAL A 585 0.88 -26.33 -3.65
C VAL A 585 1.65 -27.22 -2.66
N ALA A 586 0.99 -28.24 -2.10
CA ALA A 586 1.63 -29.16 -1.16
C ALA A 586 2.76 -29.96 -1.82
N GLN A 587 2.59 -30.41 -3.07
CA GLN A 587 3.64 -31.10 -3.83
C GLN A 587 4.88 -30.21 -4.05
N ASP A 588 4.69 -28.93 -4.32
CA ASP A 588 5.80 -28.00 -4.53
C ASP A 588 6.56 -27.67 -3.24
N ILE A 589 5.85 -27.52 -2.12
CA ILE A 589 6.49 -27.33 -0.82
C ILE A 589 7.32 -28.56 -0.46
N GLU A 590 6.77 -29.76 -0.64
CA GLU A 590 7.49 -31.01 -0.40
C GLU A 590 8.70 -31.17 -1.32
N ALA A 591 8.59 -30.73 -2.58
CA ALA A 591 9.69 -30.69 -3.52
C ALA A 591 10.74 -29.61 -3.20
N GLY A 592 10.50 -28.76 -2.19
CA GLY A 592 11.39 -27.68 -1.78
C GLY A 592 11.44 -26.52 -2.77
N ARG A 593 10.41 -26.36 -3.61
CA ARG A 593 10.31 -25.23 -4.55
C ARG A 593 10.05 -23.90 -3.84
N TYR A 594 9.31 -23.96 -2.74
CA TYR A 594 9.08 -22.88 -1.78
C TYR A 594 8.68 -23.48 -0.42
N SER A 595 8.69 -22.67 0.63
CA SER A 595 8.32 -23.08 1.99
C SER A 595 6.83 -22.84 2.28
N GLU A 596 6.32 -23.45 3.36
CA GLU A 596 4.96 -23.17 3.86
C GLU A 596 4.77 -21.67 4.13
N ASN A 597 5.79 -21.00 4.66
CA ASN A 597 5.75 -19.58 5.00
C ASN A 597 5.59 -18.69 3.77
N ASP A 598 6.15 -19.09 2.62
CA ASP A 598 6.11 -18.30 1.39
C ASP A 598 4.69 -18.18 0.83
N VAL A 599 3.81 -19.14 1.16
CA VAL A 599 2.42 -19.19 0.66
C VAL A 599 1.37 -19.15 1.77
N ALA A 600 1.76 -19.09 3.04
CA ALA A 600 0.86 -19.22 4.18
C ALA A 600 -0.33 -18.24 4.13
N SER A 601 -0.08 -16.97 3.82
CA SER A 601 -1.11 -15.93 3.72
C SER A 601 -2.05 -16.17 2.52
N LEU A 602 -1.50 -16.62 1.38
CA LEU A 602 -2.28 -16.94 0.20
C LEU A 602 -3.20 -18.14 0.45
N VAL A 603 -2.68 -19.18 1.11
CA VAL A 603 -3.45 -20.38 1.49
C VAL A 603 -4.53 -20.01 2.49
N GLN A 604 -4.21 -19.22 3.52
CA GLN A 604 -5.18 -18.77 4.51
C GLN A 604 -6.33 -17.98 3.88
N ALA A 605 -6.04 -17.05 2.97
CA ALA A 605 -7.04 -16.26 2.27
C ALA A 605 -7.83 -17.06 1.21
N ALA A 606 -7.16 -17.97 0.47
CA ALA A 606 -7.78 -18.78 -0.55
C ALA A 606 -8.72 -19.86 0.02
N MET A 607 -8.35 -20.46 1.16
CA MET A 607 -9.08 -21.55 1.79
C MET A 607 -10.06 -21.08 2.87
N GLY A 608 -9.73 -20.01 3.62
CA GLY A 608 -10.54 -19.42 4.69
C GLY A 608 -11.76 -18.66 4.17
N PRO A 609 -11.70 -17.33 3.96
CA PRO A 609 -12.80 -16.54 3.40
C PRO A 609 -13.05 -16.80 1.90
N SER A 610 -12.32 -17.75 1.31
CA SER A 610 -12.51 -18.21 -0.06
C SER A 610 -12.19 -17.17 -1.15
N TYR A 611 -11.24 -16.27 -0.91
CA TYR A 611 -10.88 -15.23 -1.89
C TYR A 611 -10.26 -15.80 -3.18
N THR A 612 -10.70 -15.27 -4.32
CA THR A 612 -10.31 -15.72 -5.66
C THR A 612 -8.93 -15.23 -6.12
N PRO A 613 -8.45 -14.00 -5.79
CA PRO A 613 -7.11 -13.57 -6.19
C PRO A 613 -5.98 -14.42 -5.57
N PRO A 614 -5.99 -14.76 -4.27
CA PRO A 614 -4.99 -15.67 -3.70
C PRO A 614 -4.98 -17.06 -4.37
N ALA A 615 -6.13 -17.57 -4.80
CA ALA A 615 -6.19 -18.85 -5.52
C ALA A 615 -5.61 -18.76 -6.94
N ARG A 616 -5.80 -17.63 -7.64
CA ARG A 616 -5.14 -17.35 -8.92
C ARG A 616 -3.62 -17.22 -8.75
N GLU A 617 -3.18 -16.59 -7.67
CA GLU A 617 -1.76 -16.46 -7.34
C GLU A 617 -1.11 -17.81 -7.03
N LEU A 618 -1.79 -18.70 -6.29
CA LEU A 618 -1.31 -20.06 -6.08
C LEU A 618 -1.17 -20.84 -7.40
N LEU A 619 -2.09 -20.66 -8.37
CA LEU A 619 -1.96 -21.23 -9.71
C LEU A 619 -0.73 -20.67 -10.45
N HIS A 620 -0.48 -19.37 -10.33
CA HIS A 620 0.71 -18.73 -10.89
C HIS A 620 1.99 -19.35 -10.33
N ILE A 621 2.08 -19.50 -9.00
CA ILE A 621 3.23 -20.07 -8.30
C ILE A 621 3.46 -21.52 -8.74
N VAL A 622 2.40 -22.34 -8.71
CA VAL A 622 2.43 -23.74 -9.15
C VAL A 622 2.86 -23.87 -10.61
N GLY A 623 2.52 -22.87 -11.44
CA GLY A 623 2.85 -22.77 -12.84
C GLY A 623 4.19 -22.13 -13.17
N ASP A 624 5.09 -21.94 -12.19
CA ASP A 624 6.43 -21.36 -12.41
C ASP A 624 6.41 -19.97 -13.07
N GLY A 625 5.38 -19.16 -12.81
CA GLY A 625 5.23 -17.86 -13.46
C GLY A 625 4.08 -17.78 -14.46
N ASP A 626 3.54 -18.93 -14.88
CA ASP A 626 2.53 -19.00 -15.94
C ASP A 626 1.24 -19.64 -15.39
N ILE A 627 0.17 -18.85 -15.34
CA ILE A 627 -1.13 -19.29 -14.83
C ILE A 627 -1.72 -20.42 -15.68
N GLY A 628 -1.54 -20.37 -17.00
CA GLY A 628 -1.98 -21.43 -17.91
C GLY A 628 -1.23 -22.74 -17.68
N ALA A 629 0.08 -22.67 -17.37
CA ALA A 629 0.88 -23.80 -16.95
C ALA A 629 0.43 -24.34 -15.59
N GLY A 630 0.09 -23.45 -14.64
CA GLY A 630 -0.49 -23.81 -13.36
C GLY A 630 -1.82 -24.55 -13.51
N ILE A 631 -2.73 -24.03 -14.33
CA ILE A 631 -4.01 -24.67 -14.65
C ILE A 631 -3.78 -26.04 -15.29
N ARG A 632 -2.88 -26.13 -16.28
CA ARG A 632 -2.51 -27.39 -16.92
C ARG A 632 -2.03 -28.41 -15.90
N ARG A 633 -1.14 -27.99 -15.00
CA ARG A 633 -0.57 -28.84 -13.95
C ARG A 633 -1.62 -29.31 -12.96
N VAL A 634 -2.54 -28.44 -12.52
CA VAL A 634 -3.65 -28.82 -11.64
C VAL A 634 -4.57 -29.83 -12.32
N ASN A 635 -4.87 -29.65 -13.62
CA ASN A 635 -5.63 -30.64 -14.38
C ASN A 635 -4.90 -31.98 -14.49
N GLU A 636 -3.60 -31.98 -14.80
CA GLU A 636 -2.78 -33.18 -14.86
C GLU A 636 -2.75 -33.93 -13.52
N ILE A 637 -2.67 -33.20 -12.40
CA ILE A 637 -2.77 -33.76 -11.05
C ILE A 637 -4.14 -34.41 -10.85
N MET A 638 -5.25 -33.70 -11.12
CA MET A 638 -6.60 -34.26 -11.00
C MET A 638 -6.74 -35.55 -11.82
N TRP A 639 -6.34 -35.52 -13.10
CA TRP A 639 -6.43 -36.68 -13.99
C TRP A 639 -5.55 -37.84 -13.53
N SER A 640 -4.35 -37.58 -13.01
CA SER A 640 -3.45 -38.61 -12.46
C SER A 640 -4.04 -39.30 -11.22
N LEU A 641 -4.88 -38.59 -10.46
CA LEU A 641 -5.59 -39.13 -9.30
C LEU A 641 -6.88 -39.88 -9.70
N GLY A 642 -7.23 -39.89 -10.99
CA GLY A 642 -8.43 -40.54 -11.54
C GLY A 642 -9.63 -39.61 -11.72
N ALA A 643 -9.50 -38.32 -11.43
CA ALA A 643 -10.56 -37.32 -11.55
C ALA A 643 -10.69 -36.78 -12.98
N THR A 644 -10.96 -37.66 -13.95
CA THR A 644 -10.86 -37.35 -15.39
C THR A 644 -12.07 -36.63 -15.99
N LYS A 645 -13.17 -36.46 -15.24
CA LYS A 645 -14.37 -35.75 -15.71
C LYS A 645 -14.41 -34.29 -15.24
N SER A 646 -13.46 -33.91 -14.40
CA SER A 646 -13.28 -32.59 -13.81
C SER A 646 -12.22 -31.81 -14.56
N ILE A 647 -12.42 -30.51 -14.66
CA ILE A 647 -11.55 -29.62 -15.40
C ILE A 647 -11.57 -28.19 -14.84
N LEU A 648 -10.38 -27.63 -14.72
CA LEU A 648 -10.11 -26.22 -14.49
C LEU A 648 -9.74 -25.59 -15.83
N THR A 649 -10.51 -24.64 -16.32
CA THR A 649 -10.30 -23.97 -17.61
C THR A 649 -9.75 -22.55 -17.46
N HIS A 650 -10.05 -21.92 -16.32
CA HIS A 650 -9.64 -20.57 -15.95
C HIS A 650 -9.40 -20.48 -14.42
N PRO A 651 -8.69 -19.47 -13.90
CA PRO A 651 -8.55 -19.27 -12.47
C PRO A 651 -9.93 -19.04 -11.81
N PRO A 652 -10.19 -19.55 -10.60
CA PRO A 652 -11.47 -19.36 -9.93
C PRO A 652 -11.81 -17.85 -9.84
N GLY A 653 -12.99 -17.44 -10.34
CA GLY A 653 -13.42 -16.03 -10.35
C GLY A 653 -13.00 -15.20 -11.59
N TYR A 654 -12.21 -15.77 -12.49
CA TYR A 654 -11.69 -15.08 -13.69
C TYR A 654 -12.19 -15.78 -14.97
N TYR A 655 -13.50 -15.83 -15.19
CA TYR A 655 -14.12 -16.58 -16.31
C TYR A 655 -13.70 -16.10 -17.72
N TRP A 656 -13.12 -14.89 -17.80
CA TRP A 656 -12.58 -14.33 -19.05
C TRP A 656 -11.15 -14.78 -19.35
N GLU A 657 -10.43 -15.39 -18.40
CA GLU A 657 -9.07 -15.93 -18.58
C GLU A 657 -9.12 -17.42 -18.94
N GLU A 658 -9.74 -17.75 -20.07
CA GLU A 658 -9.85 -19.12 -20.58
C GLU A 658 -8.54 -19.53 -21.31
N TYR A 659 -7.93 -20.66 -20.92
CA TYR A 659 -6.62 -21.10 -21.42
C TYR A 659 -6.69 -22.22 -22.49
N GLY A 660 -7.66 -22.16 -23.42
CA GLY A 660 -7.75 -23.03 -24.61
C GLY A 660 -8.51 -24.36 -24.42
N TYR A 661 -9.10 -24.57 -23.25
CA TYR A 661 -9.97 -25.68 -22.90
C TYR A 661 -11.37 -25.62 -23.52
N ALA A 662 -11.89 -24.43 -23.84
CA ALA A 662 -13.19 -24.27 -24.51
C ALA A 662 -13.25 -25.05 -25.83
N SER A 663 -12.16 -25.00 -26.61
CA SER A 663 -12.07 -25.69 -27.90
C SER A 663 -11.78 -27.19 -27.77
N SER A 664 -11.06 -27.61 -26.72
CA SER A 664 -10.58 -28.99 -26.57
C SER A 664 -11.49 -29.86 -25.69
N HIS A 665 -12.27 -29.25 -24.79
CA HIS A 665 -13.11 -29.93 -23.80
C HIS A 665 -14.57 -29.44 -23.82
N GLY A 666 -14.93 -28.55 -24.76
CA GLY A 666 -16.31 -28.16 -25.03
C GLY A 666 -16.95 -27.25 -23.96
N THR A 667 -16.15 -26.71 -23.03
CA THR A 667 -16.61 -25.77 -22.01
C THR A 667 -15.54 -24.73 -21.71
N SER A 668 -15.95 -23.47 -21.59
CA SER A 668 -15.09 -22.39 -21.11
C SER A 668 -15.09 -22.29 -19.59
N GLU A 669 -15.97 -23.00 -18.90
CA GLU A 669 -16.20 -22.86 -17.47
C GLU A 669 -15.51 -23.96 -16.66
N ASN A 670 -15.10 -23.62 -15.43
CA ASN A 670 -14.63 -24.62 -14.48
C ASN A 670 -15.75 -25.62 -14.13
N ARG A 671 -15.47 -26.91 -14.27
CA ARG A 671 -16.44 -27.99 -14.07
C ARG A 671 -15.87 -29.10 -13.19
N LEU A 672 -16.62 -29.51 -12.18
CA LEU A 672 -16.27 -30.64 -11.31
C LEU A 672 -17.41 -31.68 -11.28
N THR A 673 -17.08 -32.93 -10.96
CA THR A 673 -18.06 -33.97 -10.62
C THR A 673 -17.91 -34.39 -9.16
N THR A 674 -18.99 -34.80 -8.49
CA THR A 674 -18.89 -35.27 -7.10
C THR A 674 -18.16 -36.60 -6.99
N ASP A 675 -18.20 -37.45 -8.02
CA ASP A 675 -17.43 -38.70 -8.08
C ASP A 675 -15.92 -38.44 -8.12
N ASP A 676 -15.47 -37.45 -8.89
CA ASP A 676 -14.06 -37.07 -8.98
C ASP A 676 -13.56 -36.45 -7.67
N LEU A 677 -14.36 -35.55 -7.06
CA LEU A 677 -14.04 -34.98 -5.75
C LEU A 677 -13.93 -36.06 -4.67
N ASN A 678 -14.87 -37.00 -4.64
CA ASN A 678 -14.80 -38.14 -3.71
C ASN A 678 -13.60 -39.04 -3.98
N THR A 679 -13.22 -39.23 -5.25
CA THR A 679 -12.02 -40.00 -5.62
C THR A 679 -10.76 -39.33 -5.07
N ILE A 680 -10.61 -38.01 -5.26
CA ILE A 680 -9.48 -37.23 -4.75
C ILE A 680 -9.43 -37.29 -3.21
N LEU A 681 -10.54 -36.99 -2.53
CA LEU A 681 -10.62 -36.94 -1.07
C LEU A 681 -10.40 -38.31 -0.41
N ASN A 682 -10.92 -39.40 -1.01
CA ASN A 682 -10.66 -40.76 -0.56
C ASN A 682 -9.16 -41.10 -0.66
N LYS A 683 -8.50 -40.74 -1.77
CA LYS A 683 -7.06 -40.96 -1.95
C LYS A 683 -6.21 -40.12 -1.01
N LEU A 684 -6.60 -38.87 -0.75
CA LEU A 684 -5.96 -38.02 0.28
C LEU A 684 -6.06 -38.68 1.66
N TYR A 685 -7.26 -39.08 2.08
CA TYR A 685 -7.47 -39.71 3.38
C TYR A 685 -6.67 -41.00 3.57
N ARG A 686 -6.55 -41.81 2.51
CA ARG A 686 -5.81 -43.08 2.53
C ARG A 686 -4.30 -42.93 2.37
N GLY A 687 -3.79 -41.70 2.19
CA GLY A 687 -2.37 -41.44 1.93
C GLY A 687 -1.89 -41.99 0.59
N GLU A 688 -2.81 -42.13 -0.38
CA GLU A 688 -2.51 -42.61 -1.74
C GLU A 688 -2.22 -41.47 -2.72
N ALA A 689 -2.68 -40.24 -2.41
CA ALA A 689 -2.49 -39.07 -3.27
C ALA A 689 -1.20 -38.30 -2.99
N LEU A 690 -0.79 -38.24 -1.72
CA LEU A 690 0.28 -37.39 -1.21
C LEU A 690 1.02 -38.09 -0.06
N SER A 691 2.19 -37.56 0.31
CA SER A 691 2.89 -37.99 1.53
C SER A 691 2.06 -37.65 2.79
N PRO A 692 2.40 -38.22 3.96
CA PRO A 692 1.71 -37.89 5.20
C PRO A 692 1.73 -36.39 5.54
N TRP A 693 2.87 -35.72 5.39
CA TRP A 693 2.98 -34.28 5.66
C TRP A 693 2.12 -33.47 4.68
N ALA A 694 2.22 -33.75 3.39
CA ALA A 694 1.48 -33.02 2.37
C ALA A 694 -0.04 -33.26 2.49
N THR A 695 -0.44 -34.46 2.91
CA THR A 695 -1.83 -34.81 3.24
C THR A 695 -2.33 -33.96 4.41
N ASP A 696 -1.58 -33.92 5.51
CA ASP A 696 -1.93 -33.11 6.69
C ASP A 696 -2.00 -31.63 6.35
N TYR A 697 -1.09 -31.12 5.51
CA TYR A 697 -1.10 -29.74 5.05
C TYR A 697 -2.38 -29.40 4.28
N VAL A 698 -2.76 -30.22 3.29
CA VAL A 698 -3.99 -30.02 2.52
C VAL A 698 -5.22 -30.12 3.42
N LEU A 699 -5.32 -31.16 4.26
CA LEU A 699 -6.47 -31.34 5.14
C LEU A 699 -6.60 -30.19 6.14
N ASN A 700 -5.53 -29.78 6.81
CA ASN A 700 -5.58 -28.66 7.75
C ASN A 700 -5.93 -27.34 7.06
N SER A 701 -5.55 -27.15 5.79
CA SER A 701 -5.99 -25.96 5.03
C SER A 701 -7.51 -25.93 4.81
N MET A 702 -8.16 -27.10 4.78
CA MET A 702 -9.61 -27.26 4.65
C MET A 702 -10.38 -27.09 5.98
N THR A 703 -9.71 -26.66 7.06
CA THR A 703 -10.37 -26.29 8.34
C THR A 703 -10.30 -24.80 8.64
N ILE A 704 -9.83 -23.97 7.70
CA ILE A 704 -9.57 -22.53 7.91
C ILE A 704 -10.85 -21.69 7.75
N ALA A 705 -11.94 -22.25 7.20
CA ALA A 705 -13.17 -21.52 6.94
C ALA A 705 -13.69 -20.84 8.23
N PRO A 706 -14.02 -19.54 8.20
CA PRO A 706 -14.53 -18.83 9.37
C PRO A 706 -15.94 -19.29 9.73
N ASP A 707 -16.31 -19.19 11.01
CA ASP A 707 -17.58 -19.68 11.58
C ASP A 707 -18.85 -19.24 10.81
N TRP A 708 -18.83 -18.06 10.18
CA TRP A 708 -19.98 -17.56 9.43
C TRP A 708 -20.15 -18.23 8.05
N MET A 709 -19.10 -18.87 7.54
CA MET A 709 -19.09 -19.59 6.27
C MET A 709 -19.18 -21.11 6.49
N ASP A 710 -18.55 -21.62 7.55
CA ASP A 710 -18.55 -23.02 7.95
C ASP A 710 -19.89 -23.44 8.59
N VAL A 711 -21.01 -23.41 7.86
CA VAL A 711 -22.35 -23.61 8.48
C VAL A 711 -23.15 -24.82 7.94
N PRO A 712 -23.29 -25.10 6.62
CA PRO A 712 -24.19 -26.19 6.18
C PRO A 712 -23.77 -27.60 6.61
N LEU A 713 -22.58 -28.05 6.19
CA LEU A 713 -22.07 -29.38 6.49
C LEU A 713 -21.75 -29.52 7.98
N SER A 714 -21.16 -28.50 8.59
CA SER A 714 -20.82 -28.47 10.02
C SER A 714 -22.05 -28.50 10.93
N SER A 715 -23.15 -27.81 10.57
CA SER A 715 -24.37 -27.76 11.40
C SER A 715 -25.09 -29.10 11.54
N ALA A 716 -24.84 -30.03 10.61
CA ALA A 716 -25.36 -31.40 10.67
C ALA A 716 -24.56 -32.32 11.61
N LEU A 717 -23.36 -31.88 12.04
CA LEU A 717 -22.42 -32.70 12.79
C LEU A 717 -22.41 -32.32 14.27
N PRO A 718 -22.22 -33.28 15.19
CA PRO A 718 -21.99 -32.99 16.59
C PRO A 718 -20.58 -32.41 16.81
N ALA A 719 -20.39 -31.73 17.94
CA ALA A 719 -19.12 -31.07 18.27
C ALA A 719 -17.91 -32.03 18.38
N ASP A 720 -18.11 -33.34 18.51
CA ASP A 720 -17.06 -34.36 18.55
C ASP A 720 -16.64 -34.89 17.18
N ALA A 721 -17.34 -34.50 16.10
CA ALA A 721 -16.92 -34.80 14.74
C ALA A 721 -16.00 -33.68 14.20
N LYS A 722 -14.91 -34.08 13.53
CA LYS A 722 -14.02 -33.16 12.82
C LYS A 722 -14.37 -33.13 11.34
N LEU A 723 -14.51 -31.92 10.80
CA LEU A 723 -14.79 -31.66 9.40
C LEU A 723 -13.56 -31.05 8.71
N TYR A 724 -13.22 -31.58 7.53
CA TYR A 724 -12.29 -30.97 6.58
C TYR A 724 -13.06 -30.72 5.30
N HIS A 725 -13.33 -29.47 4.91
CA HIS A 725 -14.16 -29.20 3.74
C HIS A 725 -13.76 -27.94 2.96
N LYS A 726 -14.35 -27.77 1.78
CA LYS A 726 -14.25 -26.52 1.04
C LYS A 726 -15.57 -26.20 0.36
N ILE A 727 -16.13 -25.07 0.77
CA ILE A 727 -17.35 -24.49 0.19
C ILE A 727 -17.04 -23.77 -1.14
N GLY A 728 -17.99 -23.80 -2.06
CA GLY A 728 -17.99 -23.00 -3.29
C GLY A 728 -19.33 -22.32 -3.53
N GLN A 729 -19.30 -21.02 -3.79
CA GLN A 729 -20.49 -20.21 -4.07
C GLN A 729 -20.31 -19.41 -5.36
N LEU A 730 -21.36 -19.35 -6.19
CA LEU A 730 -21.54 -18.34 -7.24
C LEU A 730 -22.93 -17.74 -7.07
N TYR A 731 -23.03 -16.42 -7.18
CA TYR A 731 -24.29 -15.69 -7.04
C TYR A 731 -25.13 -15.76 -8.32
N GLU A 732 -26.14 -14.91 -8.44
CA GLU A 732 -26.97 -14.82 -9.64
C GLU A 732 -26.14 -14.46 -10.89
N PRO A 733 -26.45 -15.06 -12.05
CA PRO A 733 -27.59 -15.96 -12.31
C PRO A 733 -27.32 -17.46 -12.04
N GLU A 734 -26.10 -17.86 -11.70
CA GLU A 734 -25.73 -19.27 -11.56
C GLU A 734 -26.29 -19.92 -10.28
N ASN A 735 -26.57 -19.15 -9.23
CA ASN A 735 -27.12 -19.63 -7.95
C ASN A 735 -26.49 -20.95 -7.49
N THR A 736 -25.16 -21.01 -7.53
CA THR A 736 -24.38 -22.23 -7.28
C THR A 736 -23.98 -22.28 -5.82
N TRP A 737 -24.20 -23.43 -5.19
CA TRP A 737 -23.71 -23.76 -3.86
C TRP A 737 -23.18 -25.18 -3.85
N ASN A 738 -21.92 -25.31 -3.43
CA ASN A 738 -21.15 -26.53 -3.44
C ASN A 738 -20.45 -26.69 -2.09
N ASP A 739 -20.26 -27.92 -1.64
CA ASP A 739 -19.35 -28.24 -0.55
C ASP A 739 -18.78 -29.65 -0.73
N ALA A 740 -17.54 -29.87 -0.35
CA ALA A 740 -16.88 -31.16 -0.45
C ALA A 740 -15.89 -31.35 0.68
N GLY A 741 -15.98 -32.48 1.38
CA GLY A 741 -15.18 -32.70 2.57
C GLY A 741 -15.16 -34.11 3.12
N ILE A 742 -14.33 -34.29 4.15
CA ILE A 742 -14.15 -35.51 4.93
C ILE A 742 -14.67 -35.25 6.34
N VAL A 743 -15.60 -36.09 6.79
CA VAL A 743 -16.07 -36.13 8.17
C VAL A 743 -15.34 -37.23 8.90
N VAL A 744 -14.80 -36.92 10.07
CA VAL A 744 -14.08 -37.84 10.94
C VAL A 744 -14.72 -37.84 12.32
N PHE A 745 -14.98 -39.01 12.91
CA PHE A 745 -15.58 -39.12 14.23
C PHE A 745 -15.08 -40.36 14.97
N GLU A 746 -15.27 -40.39 16.29
CA GLU A 746 -14.85 -41.52 17.13
C GLU A 746 -16.03 -42.20 17.83
N ARG A 747 -16.03 -43.54 17.84
CA ARG A 747 -17.03 -44.37 18.54
C ARG A 747 -16.34 -45.58 19.15
N GLY A 748 -16.59 -45.84 20.43
CA GLY A 748 -15.96 -46.95 21.14
C GLY A 748 -14.42 -46.96 21.15
N GLY A 749 -13.77 -45.79 20.99
CA GLY A 749 -12.31 -45.68 20.87
C GLY A 749 -11.74 -46.04 19.50
N GLN A 750 -12.60 -46.23 18.49
CA GLN A 750 -12.21 -46.40 17.09
C GLN A 750 -12.57 -45.15 16.30
N ARG A 751 -11.70 -44.80 15.34
CA ARG A 751 -11.87 -43.65 14.45
C ARG A 751 -12.52 -44.10 13.15
N TYR A 752 -13.58 -43.40 12.77
CA TYR A 752 -14.36 -43.61 11.55
C TYR A 752 -14.34 -42.34 10.70
N ALA A 753 -14.58 -42.49 9.40
CA ALA A 753 -14.63 -41.36 8.49
C ALA A 753 -15.44 -41.68 7.23
N TYR A 754 -16.02 -40.64 6.63
CA TYR A 754 -16.63 -40.70 5.30
C TYR A 754 -16.37 -39.42 4.52
N VAL A 755 -16.41 -39.52 3.20
CA VAL A 755 -16.37 -38.37 2.29
C VAL A 755 -17.79 -38.04 1.86
N ILE A 756 -18.13 -36.76 1.79
CA ILE A 756 -19.34 -36.26 1.15
C ILE A 756 -18.98 -35.07 0.26
N SER A 757 -19.44 -35.11 -1.00
CA SER A 757 -19.37 -33.97 -1.92
C SER A 757 -20.76 -33.68 -2.45
N TYR A 758 -21.16 -32.42 -2.41
CA TYR A 758 -22.39 -31.88 -2.96
C TYR A 758 -22.07 -30.75 -3.93
N LEU A 759 -22.62 -30.81 -5.14
CA LEU A 759 -22.52 -29.74 -6.13
C LEU A 759 -23.92 -29.36 -6.62
N GLY A 760 -24.29 -28.08 -6.48
CA GLY A 760 -25.60 -27.55 -6.85
C GLY A 760 -25.48 -26.31 -7.72
N SER A 761 -26.25 -26.22 -8.81
CA SER A 761 -26.27 -25.07 -9.73
C SER A 761 -27.68 -24.74 -10.20
N TYR A 762 -27.92 -23.48 -10.55
CA TYR A 762 -29.17 -22.97 -11.13
C TYR A 762 -30.41 -23.21 -10.26
N GLY A 763 -30.24 -23.16 -8.93
CA GLY A 763 -31.34 -23.21 -7.98
C GLY A 763 -32.20 -21.94 -8.02
N ALA A 764 -33.39 -22.00 -7.41
CA ALA A 764 -34.29 -20.85 -7.31
C ALA A 764 -33.64 -19.67 -6.57
N THR A 765 -32.91 -19.94 -5.50
CA THR A 765 -32.04 -19.01 -4.78
C THR A 765 -30.79 -19.73 -4.27
N TRP A 766 -29.75 -19.00 -3.90
CA TRP A 766 -28.57 -19.61 -3.26
C TRP A 766 -28.89 -20.10 -1.84
N GLN A 767 -29.83 -19.48 -1.12
CA GLN A 767 -30.28 -19.90 0.22
C GLN A 767 -31.02 -21.25 0.22
N ASP A 768 -31.75 -21.56 -0.85
CA ASP A 768 -32.39 -22.87 -1.00
C ASP A 768 -31.32 -23.96 -1.11
N SER A 769 -30.29 -23.72 -1.93
CA SER A 769 -29.19 -24.67 -2.13
C SER A 769 -28.35 -24.89 -0.87
N TYR A 770 -28.19 -23.85 -0.04
CA TYR A 770 -27.60 -23.94 1.31
C TYR A 770 -28.41 -24.88 2.24
N THR A 771 -29.75 -24.78 2.19
CA THR A 771 -30.65 -25.60 3.02
C THR A 771 -30.68 -27.05 2.54
N HIS A 772 -30.60 -27.26 1.22
CA HIS A 772 -30.50 -28.57 0.60
C HIS A 772 -29.28 -29.34 1.08
N GLU A 773 -28.10 -28.70 1.06
CA GLU A 773 -26.87 -29.32 1.54
C GLU A 773 -26.97 -29.73 3.01
N THR A 774 -27.45 -28.84 3.88
CA THR A 774 -27.66 -29.13 5.31
C THR A 774 -28.54 -30.37 5.49
N THR A 775 -29.55 -30.56 4.64
CA THR A 775 -30.44 -31.73 4.68
C THR A 775 -29.70 -33.00 4.26
N LEU A 776 -28.90 -32.97 3.19
CA LEU A 776 -28.09 -34.11 2.75
C LEU A 776 -27.06 -34.52 3.81
N ALA A 777 -26.35 -33.53 4.39
CA ALA A 777 -25.33 -33.74 5.41
C ALA A 777 -25.94 -34.42 6.65
N ASN A 778 -27.13 -34.01 7.09
CA ASN A 778 -27.85 -34.64 8.20
C ASN A 778 -28.20 -36.10 7.92
N VAL A 779 -28.70 -36.41 6.72
CA VAL A 779 -29.06 -37.79 6.35
C VAL A 779 -27.81 -38.68 6.27
N ALA A 780 -26.72 -38.18 5.69
CA ALA A 780 -25.44 -38.90 5.66
C ALA A 780 -24.89 -39.14 7.07
N TRP A 781 -24.89 -38.12 7.93
CA TRP A 781 -24.44 -38.23 9.32
C TRP A 781 -25.25 -39.28 10.10
N GLN A 782 -26.59 -39.25 9.98
CA GLN A 782 -27.47 -40.24 10.64
C GLN A 782 -27.15 -41.67 10.20
N HIS A 783 -26.89 -41.88 8.91
CA HIS A 783 -26.49 -43.18 8.39
C HIS A 783 -25.17 -43.66 9.01
N PHE A 784 -24.11 -42.85 8.97
CA PHE A 784 -22.79 -43.26 9.47
C PHE A 784 -22.75 -43.39 10.99
N SER A 785 -23.41 -42.49 11.72
CA SER A 785 -23.49 -42.60 13.18
C SER A 785 -24.32 -43.80 13.63
N ALA A 786 -25.28 -44.28 12.83
CA ALA A 786 -26.03 -45.51 13.13
C ALA A 786 -25.26 -46.78 12.73
N THR A 787 -24.48 -46.71 11.66
CA THR A 787 -23.69 -47.84 11.14
C THR A 787 -22.50 -48.16 12.05
N TYR A 788 -21.86 -47.13 12.62
CA TYR A 788 -20.62 -47.26 13.39
C TYR A 788 -20.79 -46.87 14.87
N GLN A 789 -21.79 -47.43 15.56
CA GLN A 789 -22.10 -47.11 16.97
C GLN A 789 -21.04 -47.49 17.99
#